data_AF-A0A507ZV34-F1
#
_entry.id   AF-A0A507ZV34-F1
#
_cell.length_a   1.000
_cell.length_b   1.000
_cell.length_c   1.000
_cell.angle_alpha   90.00
_cell.angle_beta   90.00
_cell.angle_gamma   90.00
#
_symmetry.space_group_name_H-M   'P 1'
#
loop_
_entity.id
_entity.type
_entity.pdbx_description
1 polymer ?
#
loop_
_entity_poly.entity_id
_entity_poly.type
_entity_poly.pdbx_seq_one_letter_code
_entity_poly.pdbx_strand_id
1 'polypeptide(L)'
;MLMTITALVIVYVIIYRLYRRILPRVRRRLSITLGKVNDITINLGLGRLSQVSVFATVSFLTYFIAQHPDWAAWQPILKGHNSPSAILSNNVPTLLSILVFITSSAANAVRDKKQGGTYFGHFLSSYLIYRSITSDIIWTPIFNVLVFIVLTFPFILGFLDAKGASTLDWAATDTHTLMLALWASALIIVGTVLLFNFLSLLQQAMIHLFQPDEVKNKIKEDVDIDNRSDIRDIFASKEYDKSSSSSILNNSYIEFWISLSDEQEREEYFRVTVSSSEWRRQQFRISWIIQHRKLQEEKKWVWSYLQHPSLWLSLIWCGMYEDKLDSLEQNMQGRHDTFVGYINSKIDRTLRIVLLRQMCTDSRRMDELVLKTGAISASRDTQQDMILRRLGVLSKAHQLPQSNPYGIVGGITSSFFQDEQRGDSPWVITLSAITYREIARTINNGYSLENPLSQRYSVSSLRDVVYSANGIRHEPTQRYALHCLIESLIDSLIINRHPGERILARELETLIPGLHSYLNSPPLEKSSGNSNIPSPPAIDITIGCIKSQLKPIGLLSPEAYSELLKYVPEEEAAAALLYMLLYTSRSDRKVSPDILRPFVSALRNHRIISGDNLKVLYEATSTILNRSSCVSHTLNESGLKWLLEILEAPITVSLYCDLTNRETSRYIDLNFTNLVLWRTLVGDRIYCGKYFIDSKQKSFEEWDIKNARRGAENAVEILEGAGMEYEARNIRSSLPIEESAEEQQLQELRRAAPARPFPHFHSRPTPGADRRLSSRQRRRRLH
;
A
#
# COMPACT_ATOMS: atom_id res chain seq x y z
N MET A 1 28.49 22.59 64.58
CA MET A 1 27.89 23.36 63.46
C MET A 1 28.40 22.91 62.09
N LEU A 2 29.72 22.87 61.83
CA LEU A 2 30.22 22.50 60.50
C LEU A 2 29.84 21.06 60.09
N MET A 3 29.99 20.10 61.00
CA MET A 3 29.62 18.67 60.82
C MET A 3 28.12 18.45 60.57
N THR A 4 27.25 19.24 61.20
CA THR A 4 25.80 19.16 61.01
C THR A 4 25.37 19.77 59.68
N ILE A 5 26.04 20.85 59.24
CA ILE A 5 25.82 21.47 57.94
C ILE A 5 26.32 20.56 56.81
N THR A 6 27.51 19.96 56.93
CA THR A 6 28.00 19.00 55.92
C THR A 6 27.15 17.74 55.85
N ALA A 7 26.67 17.20 56.99
CA ALA A 7 25.73 16.09 56.98
C ALA A 7 24.41 16.44 56.29
N LEU A 8 23.84 17.63 56.54
CA LEU A 8 22.64 18.12 55.86
C LEU A 8 22.87 18.30 54.35
N VAL A 9 24.02 18.81 53.93
CA VAL A 9 24.37 18.96 52.51
C VAL A 9 24.55 17.58 51.85
N ILE A 10 25.18 16.62 52.52
CA ILE A 10 25.35 15.25 52.00
C ILE A 10 23.99 14.57 51.86
N VAL A 11 23.14 14.65 52.89
CA VAL A 11 21.77 14.11 52.85
C VAL A 11 20.97 14.78 51.74
N TYR A 12 21.04 16.10 51.60
CA TYR A 12 20.40 16.84 50.52
C TYR A 12 20.90 16.42 49.14
N VAL A 13 22.21 16.26 48.95
CA VAL A 13 22.82 15.82 47.68
C VAL A 13 22.44 14.38 47.36
N ILE A 14 22.39 13.49 48.36
CA ILE A 14 21.97 12.09 48.19
C ILE A 14 20.49 12.05 47.81
N ILE A 15 19.62 12.72 48.56
CA ILE A 15 18.18 12.81 48.28
C ILE A 15 17.95 13.43 46.90
N TYR A 16 18.64 14.51 46.56
CA TYR A 16 18.56 15.16 45.25
C TYR A 16 19.05 14.25 44.12
N ARG A 17 20.14 13.48 44.31
CA ARG A 17 20.62 12.52 43.30
C ARG A 17 19.67 11.32 43.15
N LEU A 18 19.14 10.78 44.25
CA LEU A 18 18.14 9.71 44.24
C LEU A 18 16.89 10.19 43.49
N TYR A 19 16.42 11.39 43.82
CA TYR A 19 15.23 12.02 43.27
C TYR A 19 15.39 12.42 41.80
N ARG A 20 16.55 12.95 41.39
CA ARG A 20 16.78 13.40 40.01
C ARG A 20 17.12 12.26 39.05
N ARG A 21 17.82 11.21 39.50
CA ARG A 21 18.44 10.22 38.60
C ARG A 21 17.79 8.84 38.66
N ILE A 22 17.35 8.40 39.85
CA ILE A 22 16.92 7.02 40.08
C ILE A 22 15.39 6.94 40.11
N LEU A 23 14.74 7.76 40.93
CA LEU A 23 13.28 7.69 41.16
C LEU A 23 12.43 7.85 39.88
N PRO A 24 12.70 8.80 38.96
CA PRO A 24 11.90 8.98 37.75
C PRO A 24 12.07 7.81 36.78
N ARG A 25 13.29 7.26 36.67
CA ARG A 25 13.59 6.11 35.80
C ARG A 25 12.99 4.82 36.34
N VAL A 26 13.05 4.61 37.65
CA VAL A 26 12.48 3.45 38.34
C VAL A 26 10.96 3.50 38.28
N ARG A 27 10.34 4.65 38.58
CA ARG A 27 8.88 4.80 38.48
C ARG A 27 8.38 4.65 37.05
N ARG A 28 9.08 5.15 36.03
CA ARG A 28 8.68 4.96 34.62
C ARG A 28 8.70 3.51 34.16
N ARG A 29 9.66 2.72 34.66
CA ARG A 29 9.67 1.27 34.41
C ARG A 29 8.59 0.55 35.21
N LEU A 30 8.33 1.01 36.42
CA LEU A 30 7.31 0.45 37.29
C LEU A 30 5.89 0.93 36.93
N SER A 31 5.69 2.05 36.24
CA SER A 31 4.36 2.64 36.01
C SER A 31 3.49 1.76 35.14
N ILE A 32 4.08 1.02 34.19
CA ILE A 32 3.35 0.00 33.41
C ILE A 32 2.85 -1.12 34.33
N THR A 33 3.73 -1.65 35.19
CA THR A 33 3.36 -2.72 36.13
C THR A 33 2.41 -2.22 37.23
N LEU A 34 2.61 -0.99 37.71
CA LEU A 34 1.79 -0.35 38.73
C LEU A 34 0.42 0.06 38.17
N GLY A 35 0.29 0.39 36.89
CA GLY A 35 -0.98 0.65 36.22
C GLY A 35 -1.87 -0.59 36.23
N LYS A 36 -1.34 -1.72 35.75
CA LYS A 36 -2.05 -3.02 35.79
C LYS A 36 -2.42 -3.44 37.22
N VAL A 37 -1.52 -3.22 38.18
CA VAL A 37 -1.80 -3.49 39.61
C VAL A 37 -2.83 -2.51 40.18
N ASN A 38 -2.83 -1.25 39.74
CA ASN A 38 -3.81 -0.25 40.15
C ASN A 38 -5.22 -0.64 39.69
N ASP A 39 -5.36 -1.14 38.47
CA ASP A 39 -6.64 -1.64 37.96
C ASP A 39 -7.10 -2.89 38.73
N ILE A 40 -6.18 -3.78 39.09
CA ILE A 40 -6.46 -4.93 39.96
C ILE A 40 -6.95 -4.47 41.35
N THR A 41 -6.28 -3.49 41.98
CA THR A 41 -6.70 -2.98 43.30
C THR A 41 -8.05 -2.27 43.27
N ILE A 42 -8.34 -1.56 42.17
CA ILE A 42 -9.64 -0.93 41.96
C ILE A 42 -10.72 -2.00 41.76
N ASN A 43 -10.47 -3.00 40.92
CA ASN A 43 -11.39 -4.11 40.67
C ASN A 43 -11.67 -4.95 41.93
N LEU A 44 -10.70 -5.03 42.85
CA LEU A 44 -10.85 -5.67 44.17
C LEU A 44 -11.57 -4.78 45.21
N GLY A 45 -11.96 -3.55 44.85
CA GLY A 45 -12.64 -2.62 45.75
C GLY A 45 -11.74 -1.99 46.83
N LEU A 46 -10.42 -2.18 46.75
CA LEU A 46 -9.44 -1.68 47.74
C LEU A 46 -9.09 -0.19 47.53
N GLY A 47 -9.56 0.41 46.44
CA GLY A 47 -9.25 1.79 46.04
C GLY A 47 -8.00 1.87 45.17
N ARG A 48 -7.52 3.10 44.92
CA ARG A 48 -6.31 3.33 44.11
C ARG A 48 -5.08 2.75 44.80
N LEU A 49 -4.11 2.27 44.01
CA LEU A 49 -2.86 1.68 44.52
C LEU A 49 -2.06 2.66 45.40
N SER A 50 -2.08 3.95 45.08
CA SER A 50 -1.47 4.99 45.92
C SER A 50 -2.09 5.04 47.31
N GLN A 51 -3.41 4.86 47.44
CA GLN A 51 -4.08 4.78 48.74
C GLN A 51 -3.71 3.52 49.51
N VAL A 52 -3.71 2.35 48.85
CA VAL A 52 -3.33 1.06 49.48
C VAL A 52 -1.89 1.09 49.97
N SER A 53 -0.96 1.62 49.17
CA SER A 53 0.45 1.74 49.54
C SER A 53 0.67 2.72 50.71
N VAL A 54 -0.02 3.86 50.72
CA VAL A 54 0.03 4.81 51.84
C VAL A 54 -0.53 4.16 53.11
N PHE A 55 -1.68 3.48 53.04
CA PHE A 55 -2.24 2.78 54.19
C PHE A 55 -1.29 1.70 54.74
N ALA A 56 -0.72 0.88 53.86
CA ALA A 56 0.21 -0.18 54.25
C ALA A 56 1.49 0.39 54.88
N THR A 57 2.04 1.47 54.33
CA THR A 57 3.23 2.13 54.88
C THR A 57 2.97 2.82 56.21
N VAL A 58 1.83 3.51 56.38
CA VAL A 58 1.40 4.07 57.67
C VAL A 58 1.23 2.94 58.70
N SER A 59 0.53 1.86 58.34
CA SER A 59 0.26 0.74 59.24
C SER A 59 1.55 0.03 59.67
N PHE A 60 2.44 -0.25 58.72
CA PHE A 60 3.76 -0.82 59.00
C PHE A 60 4.61 0.10 59.88
N LEU A 61 4.67 1.40 59.55
CA LEU A 61 5.46 2.37 60.32
C LEU A 61 4.90 2.56 61.74
N THR A 62 3.57 2.55 61.88
CA THR A 62 2.89 2.61 63.19
C THR A 62 3.24 1.38 64.03
N TYR A 63 3.15 0.18 63.46
CA TYR A 63 3.54 -1.06 64.12
C TYR A 63 5.03 -1.04 64.51
N PHE A 64 5.90 -0.59 63.60
CA PHE A 64 7.35 -0.52 63.83
C PHE A 64 7.72 0.45 64.95
N ILE A 65 7.12 1.65 64.97
CA ILE A 65 7.34 2.66 66.01
C ILE A 65 6.81 2.13 67.36
N ALA A 66 5.65 1.47 67.37
CA ALA A 66 5.07 0.90 68.58
C ALA A 66 5.90 -0.26 69.17
N GLN A 67 6.56 -1.07 68.34
CA GLN A 67 7.43 -2.16 68.79
C GLN A 67 8.82 -1.70 69.25
N HIS A 68 9.29 -0.55 68.77
CA HIS A 68 10.62 -0.03 69.09
C HIS A 68 10.56 1.36 69.75
N PRO A 69 9.87 1.53 70.90
CA PRO A 69 9.64 2.85 71.50
C PRO A 69 10.94 3.54 72.01
N ASP A 70 12.02 2.77 72.17
CA ASP A 70 13.29 3.22 72.74
C ASP A 70 14.26 3.82 71.71
N TRP A 71 13.87 3.85 70.43
CA TRP A 71 14.77 4.32 69.37
C TRP A 71 14.89 5.85 69.37
N ALA A 72 16.13 6.34 69.31
CA ALA A 72 16.46 7.76 69.46
C ALA A 72 15.72 8.70 68.48
N ALA A 73 15.25 8.20 67.34
CA ALA A 73 14.53 8.98 66.32
C ALA A 73 13.12 9.43 66.76
N TRP A 74 12.42 8.66 67.60
CA TRP A 74 11.04 8.95 68.05
C TRP A 74 10.83 8.85 69.56
N GLN A 75 11.86 8.42 70.30
CA GLN A 75 11.92 8.49 71.76
C GLN A 75 11.51 9.86 72.34
N PRO A 76 11.89 11.04 71.77
CA PRO A 76 11.47 12.34 72.31
C PRO A 76 9.96 12.61 72.24
N ILE A 77 9.27 11.95 71.30
CA ILE A 77 7.83 12.07 71.05
C ILE A 77 7.06 11.10 71.95
N LEU A 78 7.58 9.87 72.14
CA LEU A 78 6.93 8.81 72.91
C LEU A 78 7.18 8.86 74.41
N LYS A 79 8.36 9.35 74.86
CA LYS A 79 8.77 9.34 76.27
C LYS A 79 8.86 10.73 76.93
N GLY A 80 8.28 11.75 76.30
CA GLY A 80 7.92 13.00 76.97
C GLY A 80 9.05 14.00 77.21
N HIS A 81 9.60 14.60 76.15
CA HIS A 81 10.32 15.88 76.28
C HIS A 81 9.67 17.03 75.48
N ASN A 82 8.86 16.74 74.46
CA ASN A 82 8.07 17.73 73.73
C ASN A 82 6.65 17.17 73.51
N SER A 83 5.60 17.92 73.85
CA SER A 83 4.24 17.51 73.53
C SER A 83 4.01 17.51 72.01
N PRO A 84 3.18 16.62 71.46
CA PRO A 84 2.77 16.67 70.05
C PRO A 84 2.26 18.05 69.62
N SER A 85 1.61 18.78 70.54
CA SER A 85 1.15 20.16 70.33
C SER A 85 2.30 21.18 70.20
N ALA A 86 3.37 21.04 70.98
CA ALA A 86 4.56 21.90 70.88
C ALA A 86 5.34 21.64 69.59
N ILE A 87 5.46 20.36 69.18
CA ILE A 87 6.09 19.97 67.92
C ILE A 87 5.31 20.50 66.72
N LEU A 88 3.97 20.41 66.76
CA LEU A 88 3.12 20.95 65.70
C LEU A 88 3.23 22.48 65.64
N SER A 89 3.09 23.19 66.77
CA SER A 89 3.14 24.66 66.84
C SER A 89 4.41 25.24 66.23
N ASN A 90 5.56 24.60 66.44
CA ASN A 90 6.83 25.06 65.89
C ASN A 90 6.99 24.84 64.37
N ASN A 91 6.22 23.92 63.79
CA ASN A 91 6.34 23.50 62.38
C ASN A 91 5.13 23.88 61.50
N VAL A 92 4.04 24.37 62.09
CA VAL A 92 2.82 24.80 61.38
C VAL A 92 3.10 25.87 60.33
N PRO A 93 3.86 26.95 60.59
CA PRO A 93 4.12 27.98 59.57
C PRO A 93 4.84 27.42 58.34
N THR A 94 5.77 26.49 58.55
CA THR A 94 6.54 25.82 57.50
C THR A 94 5.65 24.90 56.66
N LEU A 95 4.82 24.08 57.32
CA LEU A 95 3.85 23.21 56.64
C LEU A 95 2.80 24.01 55.85
N LEU A 96 2.29 25.10 56.43
CA LEU A 96 1.32 25.99 55.77
C LEU A 96 1.93 26.66 54.55
N SER A 97 3.17 27.16 54.66
CA SER A 97 3.88 27.79 53.53
C SER A 97 4.12 26.82 52.39
N ILE A 98 4.53 25.57 52.70
CA ILE A 98 4.70 24.51 51.70
C ILE A 98 3.35 24.18 51.04
N LEU A 99 2.28 24.07 51.82
CA LEU A 99 0.94 23.76 51.31
C LEU A 99 0.41 24.88 50.40
N VAL A 100 0.58 26.16 50.79
CA VAL A 100 0.22 27.33 49.98
C VAL A 100 1.02 27.38 48.68
N PHE A 101 2.32 27.06 48.73
CA PHE A 101 3.13 26.98 47.52
C PHE A 101 2.64 25.87 46.58
N ILE A 102 2.33 24.68 47.11
CA ILE A 102 1.81 23.55 46.32
C ILE A 102 0.48 23.93 45.66
N THR A 103 -0.46 24.49 46.43
CA THR A 103 -1.80 24.86 45.92
C THR A 103 -1.72 25.98 44.89
N SER A 104 -0.92 27.02 45.14
CA SER A 104 -0.72 28.12 44.18
C SER A 104 -0.04 27.65 42.90
N SER A 105 0.98 26.78 42.99
CA SER A 105 1.70 26.28 41.82
C SER A 105 0.83 25.37 40.96
N ALA A 106 0.05 24.49 41.59
CA ALA A 106 -0.91 23.64 40.89
C ALA A 106 -2.01 24.48 40.21
N ALA A 107 -2.55 25.48 40.91
CA ALA A 107 -3.55 26.39 40.34
C ALA A 107 -3.02 27.19 39.14
N ASN A 108 -1.78 27.68 39.23
CA ASN A 108 -1.13 28.39 38.12
C ASN A 108 -0.91 27.46 36.91
N ALA A 109 -0.44 26.23 37.11
CA ALA A 109 -0.28 25.30 36.00
C ALA A 109 -1.60 24.91 35.33
N VAL A 110 -2.69 24.78 36.10
CA VAL A 110 -4.05 24.56 35.56
C VAL A 110 -4.54 25.78 34.77
N ARG A 111 -4.20 27.00 35.22
CA ARG A 111 -4.50 28.24 34.48
C ARG A 111 -3.71 28.30 33.17
N ASP A 112 -2.42 27.96 33.22
CA ASP A 112 -1.51 27.94 32.07
C ASP A 112 -1.86 26.85 31.06
N LYS A 113 -2.65 25.84 31.43
CA LYS A 113 -3.21 24.83 30.51
C LYS A 113 -3.94 25.47 29.31
N LYS A 114 -4.53 26.65 29.48
CA LYS A 114 -5.24 27.39 28.41
C LYS A 114 -4.31 28.16 27.48
N GLN A 115 -3.04 28.37 27.84
CA GLN A 115 -2.11 29.26 27.13
C GLN A 115 -0.77 28.57 26.76
N GLY A 116 -0.40 27.48 27.43
CA GLY A 116 0.95 26.89 27.42
C GLY A 116 1.24 25.85 26.34
N GLY A 117 0.41 25.75 25.30
CA GLY A 117 0.60 24.81 24.18
C GLY A 117 0.45 23.32 24.55
N THR A 118 0.40 22.49 23.52
CA THR A 118 0.29 21.03 23.63
C THR A 118 1.40 20.34 22.85
N TYR A 119 1.77 19.13 23.27
CA TYR A 119 2.66 18.25 22.54
C TYR A 119 2.18 16.80 22.73
N PHE A 120 1.97 16.08 21.63
CA PHE A 120 1.26 14.80 21.53
C PHE A 120 -0.08 14.83 22.28
N GLY A 121 -0.80 15.95 22.18
CA GLY A 121 -2.10 16.14 22.86
C GLY A 121 -2.01 16.37 24.37
N HIS A 122 -0.79 16.37 24.94
CA HIS A 122 -0.56 16.66 26.35
C HIS A 122 -0.18 18.13 26.57
N PHE A 123 -0.76 18.73 27.61
CA PHE A 123 -0.47 20.11 27.99
C PHE A 123 0.89 20.24 28.66
N LEU A 124 1.79 21.03 28.05
CA LEU A 124 3.18 21.16 28.52
C LEU A 124 3.27 21.65 29.96
N SER A 125 2.49 22.67 30.32
CA SER A 125 2.50 23.32 31.64
C SER A 125 2.10 22.39 32.80
N SER A 126 1.22 21.42 32.55
CA SER A 126 0.69 20.53 33.59
C SER A 126 1.25 19.11 33.55
N TYR A 127 1.97 18.75 32.48
CA TYR A 127 2.35 17.36 32.23
C TYR A 127 3.19 16.76 33.35
N LEU A 128 4.25 17.46 33.77
CA LEU A 128 5.14 16.95 34.81
C LEU A 128 4.46 16.90 36.20
N ILE A 129 3.56 17.83 36.48
CA ILE A 129 2.80 17.87 37.75
C ILE A 129 1.93 16.61 37.86
N TYR A 130 1.14 16.33 36.81
CA TYR A 130 0.28 15.15 36.78
C TYR A 130 1.09 13.84 36.85
N ARG A 131 2.23 13.78 36.15
CA ARG A 131 3.15 12.63 36.17
C ARG A 131 4.07 12.60 37.41
N SER A 132 3.83 13.33 38.49
CA SER A 132 4.60 13.23 39.75
C SER A 132 4.05 12.17 40.72
N ILE A 133 4.90 11.51 41.52
CA ILE A 133 4.49 10.41 42.43
C ILE A 133 3.70 10.98 43.60
N THR A 134 4.20 12.11 44.11
CA THR A 134 3.64 12.82 45.25
C THR A 134 2.34 13.50 44.92
N SER A 135 2.16 13.95 43.67
CA SER A 135 0.90 14.53 43.22
C SER A 135 -0.24 13.52 43.31
N ASP A 136 -0.04 12.28 42.83
CA ASP A 136 -1.10 11.25 42.92
C ASP A 136 -1.47 10.92 44.37
N ILE A 137 -0.48 10.89 45.29
CA ILE A 137 -0.72 10.66 46.72
C ILE A 137 -1.51 11.80 47.37
N ILE A 138 -1.18 13.06 47.09
CA ILE A 138 -1.82 14.24 47.70
C ILE A 138 -3.31 14.30 47.38
N TRP A 139 -3.72 13.84 46.20
CA TRP A 139 -5.12 13.84 45.79
C TRP A 139 -5.92 12.62 46.27
N THR A 140 -5.30 11.71 47.03
CA THR A 140 -6.03 10.56 47.62
C THR A 140 -6.81 10.98 48.87
N PRO A 141 -8.00 10.39 49.11
CA PRO A 141 -8.79 10.70 50.30
C PRO A 141 -8.06 10.31 51.59
N ILE A 142 -7.24 9.25 51.56
CA ILE A 142 -6.47 8.82 52.74
C ILE A 142 -5.41 9.83 53.16
N PHE A 143 -4.82 10.54 52.20
CA PHE A 143 -3.86 11.60 52.52
C PHE A 143 -4.53 12.74 53.26
N ASN A 144 -5.75 13.13 52.86
CA ASN A 144 -6.54 14.12 53.59
C ASN A 144 -6.86 13.67 55.03
N VAL A 145 -7.17 12.39 55.23
CA VAL A 145 -7.37 11.81 56.56
C VAL A 145 -6.08 11.87 57.39
N LEU A 146 -4.93 11.55 56.81
CA LEU A 146 -3.64 11.65 57.51
C LEU A 146 -3.30 13.10 57.89
N VAL A 147 -3.53 14.06 56.99
CA VAL A 147 -3.36 15.49 57.28
C VAL A 147 -4.30 15.91 58.41
N PHE A 148 -5.55 15.45 58.40
CA PHE A 148 -6.50 15.71 59.48
C PHE A 148 -6.04 15.12 60.81
N ILE A 149 -5.55 13.87 60.83
CA ILE A 149 -4.96 13.23 62.02
C ILE A 149 -3.78 14.07 62.53
N VAL A 150 -2.85 14.46 61.65
CA VAL A 150 -1.68 15.27 62.04
C VAL A 150 -2.09 16.58 62.71
N LEU A 151 -3.13 17.26 62.19
CA LEU A 151 -3.56 18.58 62.66
C LEU A 151 -4.47 18.53 63.90
N THR A 152 -5.38 17.57 64.00
CA THR A 152 -6.41 17.55 65.05
C THR A 152 -6.01 16.72 66.27
N PHE A 153 -5.26 15.63 66.05
CA PHE A 153 -4.93 14.68 67.09
C PHE A 153 -4.14 15.26 68.28
N PRO A 154 -3.18 16.19 68.09
CA PRO A 154 -2.48 16.82 69.22
C PRO A 154 -3.38 17.60 70.18
N PHE A 155 -4.57 18.03 69.73
CA PHE A 155 -5.53 18.76 70.54
C PHE A 155 -6.54 17.84 71.24
N ILE A 156 -6.74 16.63 70.71
CA ILE A 156 -7.66 15.61 71.25
C ILE A 156 -6.94 14.65 72.20
N LEU A 157 -5.62 14.49 72.04
CA LEU A 157 -4.79 13.61 72.88
C LEU A 157 -4.94 13.93 74.37
N GLY A 158 -5.05 15.20 74.74
CA GLY A 158 -5.27 15.64 76.13
C GLY A 158 -6.62 15.21 76.73
N PHE A 159 -7.60 14.80 75.90
CA PHE A 159 -8.88 14.26 76.34
C PHE A 159 -8.88 12.73 76.50
N LEU A 160 -7.90 12.04 75.91
CA LEU A 160 -7.79 10.58 75.92
C LEU A 160 -6.97 10.03 77.10
N ASP A 161 -6.46 10.90 77.98
CA ASP A 161 -5.64 10.53 79.14
C ASP A 161 -6.45 9.97 80.33
N ALA A 162 -7.62 9.38 80.05
CA ALA A 162 -8.55 8.91 81.06
C ALA A 162 -8.78 7.40 80.96
N LYS A 163 -7.98 6.68 81.75
CA LYS A 163 -8.20 5.31 82.27
C LYS A 163 -8.27 4.18 81.24
N GLY A 164 -7.35 3.25 81.41
CA GLY A 164 -7.21 2.04 80.61
C GLY A 164 -8.52 1.30 80.36
N ALA A 165 -8.90 1.21 79.09
CA ALA A 165 -9.80 0.20 78.59
C ALA A 165 -8.95 -0.80 77.81
N SER A 166 -8.55 -1.89 78.47
CA SER A 166 -8.00 -3.07 77.80
C SER A 166 -9.13 -3.75 77.04
N THR A 167 -9.19 -3.56 75.72
CA THR A 167 -10.03 -4.39 74.86
C THR A 167 -9.26 -4.95 73.68
N LEU A 168 -9.41 -6.27 73.52
CA LEU A 168 -9.07 -7.13 72.38
C LEU A 168 -7.58 -7.39 72.09
N ASP A 169 -6.98 -8.22 72.93
CA ASP A 169 -6.11 -9.39 72.70
C ASP A 169 -5.28 -9.60 71.40
N TRP A 170 -4.92 -8.57 70.65
CA TRP A 170 -4.05 -8.72 69.45
C TRP A 170 -2.73 -7.95 69.47
N ALA A 171 -2.40 -7.16 70.50
CA ALA A 171 -1.03 -6.69 70.72
C ALA A 171 -0.83 -6.15 72.15
N ALA A 172 0.22 -6.60 72.83
CA ALA A 172 0.64 -6.15 74.16
C ALA A 172 1.28 -4.73 74.14
N THR A 173 0.56 -3.74 73.61
CA THR A 173 1.00 -2.34 73.51
C THR A 173 -0.06 -1.41 74.09
N ASP A 174 0.36 -0.47 74.94
CA ASP A 174 -0.52 0.53 75.54
C ASP A 174 -1.20 1.40 74.46
N THR A 175 -2.50 1.61 74.62
CA THR A 175 -3.37 2.36 73.69
C THR A 175 -2.84 3.77 73.42
N HIS A 176 -2.32 4.45 74.44
CA HIS A 176 -1.71 5.77 74.33
C HIS A 176 -0.43 5.76 73.47
N THR A 177 0.38 4.70 73.60
CA THR A 177 1.62 4.51 72.82
C THR A 177 1.31 4.21 71.35
N LEU A 178 0.30 3.38 71.09
CA LEU A 178 -0.16 3.09 69.73
C LEU A 178 -0.72 4.34 69.03
N MET A 179 -1.51 5.12 69.77
CA MET A 179 -2.07 6.41 69.35
C MET A 179 -0.97 7.43 69.00
N LEU A 180 0.06 7.58 69.84
CA LEU A 180 1.21 8.43 69.54
C LEU A 180 2.06 7.91 68.37
N ALA A 181 2.23 6.59 68.26
CA ALA A 181 2.94 5.97 67.13
C ALA A 181 2.21 6.21 65.80
N LEU A 182 0.88 6.18 65.79
CA LEU A 182 0.04 6.48 64.62
C LEU A 182 0.17 7.96 64.21
N TRP A 183 0.19 8.88 65.18
CA TRP A 183 0.39 10.30 64.88
C TRP A 183 1.79 10.59 64.35
N ALA A 184 2.82 9.99 64.96
CA ALA A 184 4.20 10.13 64.51
C ALA A 184 4.39 9.56 63.09
N SER A 185 3.81 8.40 62.79
CA SER A 185 3.86 7.80 61.46
C SER A 185 3.13 8.66 60.41
N ALA A 186 1.95 9.19 60.75
CA ALA A 186 1.21 10.10 59.90
C ALA A 186 1.99 11.41 59.63
N LEU A 187 2.62 11.99 60.65
CA LEU A 187 3.44 13.21 60.51
C LEU A 187 4.65 12.97 59.60
N ILE A 188 5.35 11.85 59.77
CA ILE A 188 6.50 11.48 58.92
C ILE A 188 6.05 11.33 57.46
N ILE A 189 4.93 10.65 57.21
CA ILE A 189 4.43 10.39 55.86
C ILE A 189 3.92 11.67 55.21
N VAL A 190 3.10 12.47 55.91
CA VAL A 190 2.62 13.76 55.40
C VAL A 190 3.79 14.71 55.13
N GLY A 191 4.73 14.83 56.07
CA GLY A 191 5.90 15.70 55.93
C GLY A 191 6.81 15.29 54.77
N THR A 192 7.10 14.00 54.62
CA THR A 192 7.92 13.49 53.50
C THR A 192 7.23 13.69 52.16
N VAL A 193 5.93 13.37 52.04
CA VAL A 193 5.17 13.55 50.80
C VAL A 193 5.12 15.03 50.39
N LEU A 194 4.84 15.94 51.33
CA LEU A 194 4.81 17.39 51.06
C LEU A 194 6.19 17.91 50.65
N LEU A 195 7.26 17.50 51.33
CA LEU A 195 8.64 17.90 51.00
C LEU A 195 9.04 17.42 49.60
N PHE A 196 8.80 16.15 49.28
CA PHE A 196 9.09 15.62 47.95
C PHE A 196 8.22 16.29 46.88
N ASN A 197 6.97 16.66 47.20
CA ASN A 197 6.13 17.38 46.26
C ASN A 197 6.64 18.80 45.99
N PHE A 198 7.04 19.52 47.04
CA PHE A 198 7.66 20.83 46.92
C PHE A 198 8.92 20.77 46.05
N LEU A 199 9.81 19.81 46.32
CA LEU A 199 11.01 19.59 45.49
C LEU A 199 10.66 19.24 44.04
N SER A 200 9.58 18.47 43.82
CA SER A 200 9.05 18.16 42.49
C SER A 200 8.65 19.42 41.73
N LEU A 201 7.80 20.23 42.34
CA LEU A 201 7.26 21.46 41.74
C LEU A 201 8.37 22.49 41.49
N LEU A 202 9.31 22.63 42.43
CA LEU A 202 10.47 23.50 42.25
C LEU A 202 11.33 23.04 41.08
N GLN A 203 11.60 21.74 40.96
CA GLN A 203 12.34 21.20 39.83
C GLN A 203 11.57 21.43 38.52
N GLN A 204 10.26 21.26 38.51
CA GLN A 204 9.43 21.48 37.32
C GLN A 204 9.44 22.94 36.88
N ALA A 205 9.33 23.88 37.82
CA ALA A 205 9.48 25.30 37.54
C ALA A 205 10.86 25.60 36.93
N MET A 206 11.93 25.02 37.48
CA MET A 206 13.28 25.16 36.93
C MET A 206 13.42 24.56 35.53
N ILE A 207 12.81 23.40 35.27
CA ILE A 207 12.82 22.77 33.93
C ILE A 207 12.09 23.66 32.92
N HIS A 208 10.91 24.19 33.28
CA HIS A 208 10.17 25.09 32.41
C HIS A 208 10.92 26.39 32.10
N LEU A 209 11.67 26.92 33.07
CA LEU A 209 12.46 28.15 32.90
C LEU A 209 13.74 27.94 32.09
N PHE A 210 14.46 26.83 32.30
CA PHE A 210 15.80 26.65 31.74
C PHE A 210 15.90 25.62 30.61
N GLN A 211 14.95 24.70 30.48
CA GLN A 211 14.99 23.58 29.52
C GLN A 211 13.57 23.19 29.01
N PRO A 212 12.89 24.06 28.25
CA PRO A 212 11.51 23.83 27.80
C PRO A 212 11.37 22.54 26.96
N ASP A 213 12.39 22.16 26.20
CA ASP A 213 12.39 20.94 25.39
C ASP A 213 12.49 19.65 26.22
N GLU A 214 12.94 19.72 27.48
CA GLU A 214 13.02 18.54 28.35
C GLU A 214 11.62 17.97 28.64
N VAL A 215 10.58 18.82 28.67
CA VAL A 215 9.18 18.37 28.85
C VAL A 215 8.69 17.60 27.64
N LYS A 216 8.95 18.09 26.42
CA LYS A 216 8.62 17.40 25.16
C LYS A 216 9.33 16.05 25.07
N ASN A 217 10.62 15.99 25.40
CA ASN A 217 11.38 14.74 25.45
C ASN A 217 10.81 13.74 26.46
N LYS A 218 10.33 14.22 27.61
CA LYS A 218 9.69 13.36 28.61
C LYS A 218 8.35 12.81 28.15
N ILE A 219 7.54 13.62 27.47
CA ILE A 219 6.27 13.16 26.85
C ILE A 219 6.57 12.08 25.81
N LYS A 220 7.54 12.34 24.93
CA LYS A 220 7.98 11.39 23.90
C LYS A 220 8.44 10.06 24.48
N GLU A 221 9.28 10.08 25.53
CA GLU A 221 9.74 8.87 26.19
C GLU A 221 8.59 8.06 26.79
N ASP A 222 7.61 8.74 27.40
CA ASP A 222 6.46 8.08 28.01
C ASP A 222 5.55 7.46 26.92
N VAL A 223 5.28 8.17 25.82
CA VAL A 223 4.53 7.62 24.66
C VAL A 223 5.27 6.44 24.02
N ASP A 224 6.60 6.51 23.90
CA ASP A 224 7.41 5.37 23.42
C ASP A 224 7.19 4.17 24.33
N ILE A 225 7.41 4.34 25.63
CA ILE A 225 7.26 3.29 26.66
C ILE A 225 5.87 2.64 26.61
N ASP A 226 4.82 3.45 26.57
CA ASP A 226 3.43 2.97 26.56
C ASP A 226 3.17 2.17 25.26
N ASN A 227 3.56 2.71 24.09
CA ASN A 227 3.46 1.98 22.83
C ASN A 227 4.28 0.67 22.81
N ARG A 228 5.47 0.64 23.41
CA ARG A 228 6.26 -0.61 23.51
C ARG A 228 5.53 -1.67 24.33
N SER A 229 4.80 -1.24 25.36
CA SER A 229 3.98 -2.11 26.19
C SER A 229 2.80 -2.64 25.37
N ASP A 230 2.06 -1.77 24.69
CA ASP A 230 0.88 -2.15 23.91
C ASP A 230 1.22 -3.16 22.81
N ILE A 231 2.28 -2.90 22.03
CA ILE A 231 2.77 -3.85 21.01
C ILE A 231 3.11 -5.18 21.68
N ARG A 232 3.85 -5.18 22.79
CA ARG A 232 4.23 -6.42 23.48
C ARG A 232 3.02 -7.19 24.00
N ASP A 233 2.04 -6.48 24.54
CA ASP A 233 0.81 -7.06 25.09
C ASP A 233 -0.01 -7.70 23.97
N ILE A 234 -0.11 -7.09 22.78
CA ILE A 234 -0.74 -7.72 21.59
C ILE A 234 -0.03 -9.03 21.22
N PHE A 235 1.31 -9.04 21.16
CA PHE A 235 2.06 -10.27 20.87
C PHE A 235 1.91 -11.34 21.97
N ALA A 236 1.81 -10.93 23.23
CA ALA A 236 1.67 -11.83 24.38
C ALA A 236 0.22 -12.30 24.61
N SER A 237 -0.77 -11.65 24.02
CA SER A 237 -2.18 -11.99 24.15
C SER A 237 -2.44 -13.43 23.68
N LYS A 238 -3.37 -14.09 24.40
CA LYS A 238 -3.91 -15.41 24.02
C LYS A 238 -5.16 -15.31 23.15
N GLU A 239 -5.58 -14.09 22.81
CA GLU A 239 -6.70 -13.87 21.91
C GLU A 239 -6.37 -14.42 20.52
N TYR A 240 -7.36 -15.05 19.88
CA TYR A 240 -7.22 -15.64 18.56
C TYR A 240 -7.25 -14.59 17.43
N ASP A 241 -7.79 -13.38 17.68
CA ASP A 241 -7.91 -12.32 16.66
C ASP A 241 -6.90 -11.18 16.90
N LYS A 242 -5.62 -11.50 16.71
CA LYS A 242 -4.53 -10.52 16.86
C LYS A 242 -4.52 -9.47 15.75
N SER A 243 -5.06 -9.82 14.59
CA SER A 243 -5.21 -8.90 13.46
C SER A 243 -6.11 -7.72 13.83
N SER A 244 -7.28 -7.99 14.43
CA SER A 244 -8.20 -6.94 14.88
C SER A 244 -7.56 -6.03 15.94
N SER A 245 -6.93 -6.60 16.97
CA SER A 245 -6.25 -5.82 18.02
C SER A 245 -5.11 -4.95 17.46
N SER A 246 -4.32 -5.47 16.51
CA SER A 246 -3.31 -4.69 15.80
C SER A 246 -3.93 -3.58 14.95
N SER A 247 -5.04 -3.86 14.27
CA SER A 247 -5.78 -2.89 13.46
C SER A 247 -6.32 -1.72 14.31
N ILE A 248 -6.98 -2.01 15.44
CA ILE A 248 -7.51 -1.00 16.37
C ILE A 248 -6.39 -0.09 16.89
N LEU A 249 -5.26 -0.68 17.30
CA LEU A 249 -4.11 0.08 17.78
C LEU A 249 -3.57 1.03 16.70
N ASN A 250 -3.29 0.49 15.50
CA ASN A 250 -2.74 1.30 14.41
C ASN A 250 -3.73 2.36 13.90
N ASN A 251 -5.04 2.07 13.95
CA ASN A 251 -6.08 3.03 13.58
C ASN A 251 -6.03 4.23 14.53
N SER A 252 -6.02 3.99 15.85
CA SER A 252 -5.95 5.06 16.85
C SER A 252 -4.70 5.94 16.70
N TYR A 253 -3.55 5.34 16.38
CA TYR A 253 -2.31 6.08 16.15
C TYR A 253 -2.34 6.90 14.86
N ILE A 254 -2.90 6.36 13.78
CA ILE A 254 -2.97 7.07 12.50
C ILE A 254 -3.99 8.22 12.59
N GLU A 255 -5.16 8.03 13.21
CA GLU A 255 -6.14 9.10 13.41
C GLU A 255 -5.52 10.28 14.16
N PHE A 256 -4.83 9.99 15.26
CA PHE A 256 -4.16 11.03 16.03
C PHE A 256 -3.02 11.68 15.23
N TRP A 257 -2.20 10.89 14.56
CA TRP A 257 -1.10 11.38 13.73
C TRP A 257 -1.57 12.36 12.64
N ILE A 258 -2.68 12.04 11.95
CA ILE A 258 -3.27 12.91 10.91
C ILE A 258 -3.82 14.20 11.52
N SER A 259 -4.33 14.16 12.76
CA SER A 259 -4.90 15.33 13.44
C SER A 259 -3.86 16.39 13.86
N LEU A 260 -2.58 16.00 13.98
CA LEU A 260 -1.50 16.91 14.41
C LEU A 260 -1.22 17.95 13.34
N SER A 261 -1.22 19.23 13.71
CA SER A 261 -1.01 20.35 12.76
C SER A 261 0.47 20.69 12.53
N ASP A 262 1.35 20.49 13.52
CA ASP A 262 2.79 20.72 13.41
C ASP A 262 3.48 19.53 12.72
N GLU A 263 4.21 19.80 11.63
CA GLU A 263 4.90 18.78 10.83
C GLU A 263 6.03 18.09 11.60
N GLN A 264 6.79 18.84 12.42
CA GLN A 264 7.89 18.26 13.21
C GLN A 264 7.35 17.34 14.31
N GLU A 265 6.30 17.80 15.00
CA GLU A 265 5.59 16.98 15.99
C GLU A 265 4.98 15.74 15.33
N ARG A 266 4.38 15.89 14.15
CA ARG A 266 3.77 14.80 13.39
C ARG A 266 4.80 13.73 13.00
N GLU A 267 5.97 14.12 12.50
CA GLU A 267 7.07 13.19 12.17
C GLU A 267 7.58 12.44 13.42
N GLU A 268 7.74 13.19 14.52
CA GLU A 268 8.22 12.65 15.78
C GLU A 268 7.23 11.65 16.39
N TYR A 269 5.93 11.94 16.32
CA TYR A 269 4.87 11.05 16.76
C TYR A 269 4.84 9.76 15.95
N PHE A 270 4.91 9.87 14.61
CA PHE A 270 4.98 8.72 13.72
C PHE A 270 6.15 7.80 14.07
N ARG A 271 7.32 8.39 14.32
CA ARG A 271 8.54 7.64 14.65
C ARG A 271 8.39 6.78 15.90
N VAL A 272 7.70 7.32 16.90
CA VAL A 272 7.53 6.67 18.20
C VAL A 272 6.36 5.68 18.21
N THR A 273 5.33 5.90 17.39
CA THR A 273 4.09 5.09 17.36
C THR A 273 4.03 4.16 16.16
N VAL A 274 3.58 4.66 15.02
CA VAL A 274 3.30 3.90 13.80
C VAL A 274 4.58 3.22 13.30
N SER A 275 5.71 3.91 13.15
CA SER A 275 6.99 3.29 12.73
C SER A 275 7.87 2.84 13.90
N SER A 276 7.27 2.51 15.05
CA SER A 276 8.00 2.13 16.26
C SER A 276 9.05 1.05 16.00
N SER A 277 10.23 1.23 16.61
CA SER A 277 11.31 0.25 16.56
C SER A 277 10.94 -1.09 17.22
N GLU A 278 9.89 -1.12 18.04
CA GLU A 278 9.47 -2.35 18.71
C GLU A 278 8.89 -3.39 17.74
N TRP A 279 8.16 -2.98 16.70
CA TRP A 279 7.72 -3.89 15.63
C TRP A 279 8.91 -4.66 15.05
N ARG A 280 9.99 -3.92 14.77
CA ARG A 280 11.26 -4.46 14.28
C ARG A 280 11.92 -5.36 15.32
N ARG A 281 11.90 -4.97 16.61
CA ARG A 281 12.48 -5.75 17.71
C ARG A 281 11.75 -7.09 17.87
N GLN A 282 10.43 -7.14 17.73
CA GLN A 282 9.66 -8.40 17.79
C GLN A 282 10.01 -9.32 16.61
N GLN A 283 10.06 -8.79 15.39
CA GLN A 283 10.52 -9.54 14.21
C GLN A 283 11.93 -10.13 14.41
N PHE A 284 12.88 -9.33 14.92
CA PHE A 284 14.23 -9.82 15.22
C PHE A 284 14.25 -10.89 16.29
N ARG A 285 13.45 -10.76 17.36
CA ARG A 285 13.33 -11.79 18.40
C ARG A 285 12.84 -13.11 17.83
N ILE A 286 11.81 -13.08 16.98
CA ILE A 286 11.28 -14.27 16.32
C ILE A 286 12.33 -14.88 15.39
N SER A 287 12.98 -14.07 14.57
CA SER A 287 14.07 -14.52 13.69
C SER A 287 15.21 -15.19 14.47
N TRP A 288 15.58 -14.64 15.63
CA TRP A 288 16.64 -15.19 16.47
C TRP A 288 16.24 -16.53 17.11
N ILE A 289 14.98 -16.64 17.58
CA ILE A 289 14.43 -17.91 18.10
C ILE A 289 14.51 -19.02 17.04
N ILE A 290 14.16 -18.70 15.78
CA ILE A 290 14.20 -19.67 14.67
C ILE A 290 15.64 -20.14 14.39
N GLN A 291 16.61 -19.23 14.39
CA GLN A 291 18.02 -19.58 14.16
C GLN A 291 18.59 -20.46 15.27
N HIS A 292 18.26 -20.19 16.53
CA HIS A 292 18.78 -20.96 17.66
C HIS A 292 18.24 -22.38 17.75
N ARG A 293 16.99 -22.62 17.33
CA ARG A 293 16.46 -23.98 17.23
C ARG A 293 17.33 -24.86 16.32
N LYS A 294 17.77 -24.33 15.17
CA LYS A 294 18.66 -25.07 14.27
C LYS A 294 19.99 -25.44 14.94
N LEU A 295 20.55 -24.53 15.73
CA LEU A 295 21.77 -24.79 16.50
C LEU A 295 21.58 -25.83 17.62
N GLN A 296 20.38 -25.92 18.19
CA GLN A 296 20.00 -26.94 19.17
C GLN A 296 19.92 -28.34 18.52
N GLU A 297 19.35 -28.44 17.32
CA GLU A 297 19.28 -29.67 16.53
C GLU A 297 20.69 -30.16 16.10
N GLU A 298 21.65 -29.25 15.88
CA GLU A 298 23.05 -29.57 15.54
C GLU A 298 23.97 -29.94 16.73
N LYS A 299 23.45 -30.07 17.97
CA LYS A 299 24.23 -30.41 19.20
C LYS A 299 25.41 -29.47 19.52
N LYS A 300 25.50 -28.26 18.94
CA LYS A 300 26.52 -27.23 19.26
C LYS A 300 26.15 -26.32 20.44
N TRP A 301 25.17 -26.74 21.24
CA TRP A 301 24.31 -25.92 22.09
C TRP A 301 24.91 -25.48 23.44
N VAL A 302 25.90 -26.21 23.98
CA VAL A 302 26.35 -26.02 25.37
C VAL A 302 27.21 -24.77 25.58
N TRP A 303 27.93 -24.31 24.54
CA TRP A 303 28.91 -23.22 24.67
C TRP A 303 28.36 -21.82 24.40
N SER A 304 27.21 -21.70 23.73
CA SER A 304 26.62 -20.41 23.33
C SER A 304 25.94 -19.66 24.48
N TYR A 305 25.46 -20.35 25.52
CA TYR A 305 24.81 -19.75 26.70
C TYR A 305 25.74 -18.90 27.55
N LEU A 306 27.02 -19.29 27.63
CA LEU A 306 28.03 -18.56 28.38
C LEU A 306 28.43 -17.24 27.68
N GLN A 307 28.23 -17.14 26.37
CA GLN A 307 28.61 -15.96 25.58
C GLN A 307 27.48 -14.95 25.38
N HIS A 308 26.20 -15.37 25.48
CA HIS A 308 25.05 -14.50 25.22
C HIS A 308 23.97 -14.59 26.31
N PRO A 309 23.99 -13.70 27.33
CA PRO A 309 22.99 -13.66 28.41
C PRO A 309 21.54 -13.43 27.93
N SER A 310 21.34 -12.91 26.72
CA SER A 310 20.03 -12.79 26.09
C SER A 310 19.36 -14.15 25.78
N LEU A 311 20.12 -15.26 25.77
CA LEU A 311 19.60 -16.62 25.56
C LEU A 311 18.83 -17.17 26.77
N TRP A 312 19.04 -16.58 27.96
CA TRP A 312 18.24 -16.91 29.13
C TRP A 312 16.77 -16.48 28.97
N LEU A 313 16.51 -15.39 28.23
CA LEU A 313 15.15 -14.93 27.96
C LEU A 313 14.38 -15.86 27.02
N SER A 314 15.05 -16.59 26.12
CA SER A 314 14.41 -17.60 25.27
C SER A 314 13.95 -18.85 26.03
N LEU A 315 14.58 -19.18 27.17
CA LEU A 315 14.15 -20.28 28.04
C LEU A 315 12.88 -19.92 28.85
N ILE A 316 12.69 -18.64 29.18
CA ILE A 316 11.52 -18.15 29.92
C ILE A 316 10.29 -18.01 28.99
N TRP A 317 10.53 -17.86 27.68
CA TRP A 317 9.49 -17.71 26.65
C TRP A 317 9.13 -19.05 25.97
N CYS A 318 8.65 -20.01 26.77
CA CYS A 318 8.09 -21.27 26.28
C CYS A 318 6.80 -21.03 25.47
N GLY A 319 6.89 -21.22 24.16
CA GLY A 319 5.78 -21.26 23.20
C GLY A 319 6.33 -21.78 21.87
N MET A 320 5.54 -22.54 21.11
CA MET A 320 6.01 -23.06 19.83
C MET A 320 6.35 -21.86 18.92
N TYR A 321 7.47 -21.92 18.22
CA TYR A 321 7.86 -20.84 17.30
C TYR A 321 6.78 -20.61 16.22
N GLU A 322 6.01 -21.66 15.91
CA GLU A 322 4.82 -21.62 15.05
C GLU A 322 3.82 -20.56 15.52
N ASP A 323 3.40 -20.62 16.80
CA ASP A 323 2.46 -19.66 17.40
C ASP A 323 2.98 -18.22 17.34
N LYS A 324 4.31 -18.03 17.47
CA LYS A 324 4.95 -16.71 17.41
C LYS A 324 5.00 -16.16 15.99
N LEU A 325 5.23 -17.03 15.01
CA LEU A 325 5.27 -16.68 13.60
C LEU A 325 3.86 -16.39 13.07
N ASP A 326 2.88 -17.19 13.45
CA ASP A 326 1.45 -16.95 13.20
C ASP A 326 1.00 -15.62 13.80
N SER A 327 1.33 -15.39 15.09
CA SER A 327 1.04 -14.11 15.75
C SER A 327 1.67 -12.92 15.03
N LEU A 328 2.86 -13.08 14.46
CA LEU A 328 3.51 -12.01 13.70
C LEU A 328 2.78 -11.74 12.38
N GLU A 329 2.43 -12.79 11.64
CA GLU A 329 1.69 -12.66 10.39
C GLU A 329 0.35 -11.95 10.60
N GLN A 330 -0.44 -12.40 11.58
CA GLN A 330 -1.74 -11.79 11.91
C GLN A 330 -1.60 -10.32 12.32
N ASN A 331 -0.62 -9.99 13.18
CA ASN A 331 -0.36 -8.62 13.60
C ASN A 331 0.02 -7.71 12.44
N MET A 332 0.86 -8.20 11.52
CA MET A 332 1.28 -7.44 10.34
C MET A 332 0.14 -7.29 9.33
N GLN A 333 -0.71 -8.30 9.19
CA GLN A 333 -1.90 -8.26 8.36
C GLN A 333 -2.84 -7.14 8.81
N GLY A 334 -3.28 -7.14 10.08
CA GLY A 334 -4.20 -6.11 10.59
C GLY A 334 -3.65 -4.69 10.50
N ARG A 335 -2.33 -4.54 10.67
CA ARG A 335 -1.62 -3.28 10.46
C ARG A 335 -1.65 -2.84 9.00
N HIS A 336 -1.35 -3.73 8.06
CA HIS A 336 -1.38 -3.42 6.62
C HIS A 336 -2.79 -3.13 6.12
N ASP A 337 -3.81 -3.85 6.62
CA ASP A 337 -5.21 -3.60 6.31
C ASP A 337 -5.62 -2.18 6.74
N THR A 338 -5.19 -1.75 7.93
CA THR A 338 -5.38 -0.38 8.41
C THR A 338 -4.72 0.64 7.46
N PHE A 339 -3.47 0.40 7.09
CA PHE A 339 -2.72 1.31 6.21
C PHE A 339 -3.36 1.44 4.83
N VAL A 340 -3.83 0.34 4.25
CA VAL A 340 -4.57 0.34 2.98
C VAL A 340 -5.86 1.13 3.11
N GLY A 341 -6.60 0.98 4.21
CA GLY A 341 -7.79 1.79 4.50
C GLY A 341 -7.53 3.29 4.44
N TYR A 342 -6.42 3.75 5.05
CA TYR A 342 -6.02 5.16 4.99
C TYR A 342 -5.52 5.60 3.61
N ILE A 343 -4.72 4.78 2.92
CA ILE A 343 -4.20 5.09 1.59
C ILE A 343 -5.34 5.30 0.58
N ASN A 344 -6.41 4.49 0.70
CA ASN A 344 -7.62 4.58 -0.11
C ASN A 344 -8.55 5.74 0.28
N SER A 345 -8.36 6.32 1.47
CA SER A 345 -9.12 7.49 1.92
C SER A 345 -8.52 8.82 1.42
N LYS A 346 -9.25 9.92 1.62
CA LYS A 346 -8.83 11.29 1.25
C LYS A 346 -7.79 11.84 2.25
N ILE A 347 -6.60 11.22 2.28
CA ILE A 347 -5.43 11.75 3.01
C ILE A 347 -4.50 12.55 2.10
N ASP A 348 -3.71 13.42 2.73
CA ASP A 348 -2.64 14.14 2.05
C ASP A 348 -1.62 13.18 1.41
N ARG A 349 -1.08 13.59 0.27
CA ARG A 349 -0.10 12.84 -0.52
C ARG A 349 1.17 12.54 0.29
N THR A 350 1.63 13.49 1.12
CA THR A 350 2.84 13.31 1.94
C THR A 350 2.66 12.15 2.93
N LEU A 351 1.52 12.11 3.62
CA LEU A 351 1.15 11.08 4.59
C LEU A 351 0.98 9.72 3.90
N ARG A 352 0.36 9.70 2.72
CA ARG A 352 0.23 8.48 1.89
C ARG A 352 1.60 7.87 1.58
N ILE A 353 2.58 8.68 1.18
CA ILE A 353 3.93 8.22 0.87
C ILE A 353 4.63 7.62 2.11
N VAL A 354 4.44 8.23 3.28
CA VAL A 354 5.00 7.74 4.54
C VAL A 354 4.45 6.34 4.89
N LEU A 355 3.13 6.14 4.77
CA LEU A 355 2.49 4.84 5.00
C LEU A 355 2.97 3.79 3.99
N LEU A 356 3.04 4.13 2.70
CA LEU A 356 3.56 3.22 1.68
C LEU A 356 4.98 2.75 1.96
N ARG A 357 5.88 3.68 2.33
CA ARG A 357 7.27 3.35 2.69
C ARG A 357 7.32 2.40 3.89
N GLN A 358 6.44 2.59 4.86
CA GLN A 358 6.34 1.70 6.01
C GLN A 358 5.85 0.30 5.62
N MET A 359 4.83 0.18 4.75
CA MET A 359 4.37 -1.10 4.21
C MET A 359 5.46 -1.85 3.44
N CYS A 360 6.17 -1.16 2.54
CA CYS A 360 7.31 -1.75 1.80
C CYS A 360 8.41 -2.22 2.76
N THR A 361 8.67 -1.45 3.81
CA THR A 361 9.65 -1.80 4.85
C THR A 361 9.23 -3.04 5.63
N ASP A 362 7.96 -3.14 6.03
CA ASP A 362 7.43 -4.26 6.80
C ASP A 362 7.39 -5.54 5.92
N SER A 363 6.98 -5.44 4.66
CA SER A 363 7.04 -6.53 3.68
C SER A 363 8.46 -7.06 3.45
N ARG A 364 9.44 -6.17 3.23
CA ARG A 364 10.85 -6.57 3.07
C ARG A 364 11.37 -7.32 4.30
N ARG A 365 10.99 -6.92 5.51
CA ARG A 365 11.41 -7.60 6.73
C ARG A 365 10.80 -8.98 6.86
N MET A 366 9.55 -9.16 6.43
CA MET A 366 8.95 -10.49 6.37
C MET A 366 9.65 -11.39 5.36
N ASP A 367 10.02 -10.86 4.18
CA ASP A 367 10.87 -11.59 3.23
C ASP A 367 12.20 -12.05 3.85
N GLU A 368 12.92 -11.14 4.51
CA GLU A 368 14.16 -11.46 5.22
C GLU A 368 13.97 -12.49 6.35
N LEU A 369 12.84 -12.45 7.05
CA LEU A 369 12.51 -13.40 8.12
C LEU A 369 12.24 -14.80 7.56
N VAL A 370 11.42 -14.90 6.51
CA VAL A 370 11.10 -16.18 5.85
C VAL A 370 12.37 -16.82 5.30
N LEU A 371 13.26 -16.05 4.66
CA LEU A 371 14.54 -16.56 4.16
C LEU A 371 15.43 -17.14 5.27
N LYS A 372 15.48 -16.49 6.43
CA LYS A 372 16.26 -16.98 7.58
C LYS A 372 15.72 -18.29 8.16
N THR A 373 14.46 -18.64 7.90
CA THR A 373 13.93 -19.95 8.29
C THR A 373 14.57 -21.10 7.49
N GLY A 374 15.23 -20.81 6.37
CA GLY A 374 15.88 -21.82 5.50
C GLY A 374 14.90 -22.73 4.75
N ALA A 375 13.62 -22.38 4.74
CA ALA A 375 12.58 -23.10 4.00
C ALA A 375 12.80 -23.02 2.47
N ILE A 376 13.51 -22.01 1.98
CA ILE A 376 13.63 -21.69 0.56
C ILE A 376 14.88 -22.37 -0.05
N SER A 377 14.91 -23.71 -0.07
CA SER A 377 15.77 -24.47 -0.99
C SER A 377 14.89 -25.10 -2.06
N ALA A 378 15.12 -24.74 -3.33
CA ALA A 378 14.26 -25.02 -4.48
C ALA A 378 14.05 -26.50 -4.85
N SER A 379 14.44 -27.48 -4.02
CA SER A 379 14.44 -28.90 -4.40
C SER A 379 13.83 -29.89 -3.40
N ARG A 380 13.34 -29.49 -2.22
CA ARG A 380 12.63 -30.40 -1.30
C ARG A 380 11.57 -29.68 -0.48
N ASP A 381 10.37 -30.26 -0.38
CA ASP A 381 9.38 -29.92 0.64
C ASP A 381 10.00 -30.14 2.03
N THR A 382 10.56 -29.08 2.61
CA THR A 382 11.12 -29.19 3.96
C THR A 382 9.99 -29.20 4.98
N GLN A 383 10.20 -29.81 6.15
CA GLN A 383 9.28 -29.70 7.27
C GLN A 383 8.96 -28.23 7.60
N GLN A 384 9.92 -27.33 7.36
CA GLN A 384 9.75 -25.89 7.56
C GLN A 384 8.79 -25.27 6.56
N ASP A 385 8.83 -25.67 5.28
CA ASP A 385 7.86 -25.23 4.27
C ASP A 385 6.44 -25.64 4.65
N MET A 386 6.25 -26.88 5.08
CA MET A 386 4.94 -27.36 5.51
C MET A 386 4.38 -26.54 6.68
N ILE A 387 5.24 -26.14 7.61
CA ILE A 387 4.87 -25.31 8.75
C ILE A 387 4.51 -23.89 8.30
N LEU A 388 5.32 -23.27 7.44
CA LEU A 388 5.00 -21.94 6.89
C LEU A 388 3.68 -21.95 6.08
N ARG A 389 3.40 -23.05 5.37
CA ARG A 389 2.13 -23.27 4.64
C ARG A 389 0.95 -23.43 5.60
N ARG A 390 1.11 -24.25 6.65
CA ARG A 390 0.08 -24.45 7.68
C ARG A 390 -0.28 -23.16 8.40
N LEU A 391 0.70 -22.30 8.64
CA LEU A 391 0.54 -21.01 9.31
C LEU A 391 0.07 -19.89 8.36
N GLY A 392 -0.12 -20.18 7.07
CA GLY A 392 -0.57 -19.17 6.10
C GLY A 392 0.49 -18.12 5.73
N VAL A 393 1.75 -18.24 6.20
CA VAL A 393 2.85 -17.33 5.83
C VAL A 393 3.32 -17.57 4.39
N LEU A 394 3.23 -18.82 3.92
CA LEU A 394 3.34 -19.18 2.51
C LEU A 394 1.99 -19.63 1.99
N SER A 395 1.48 -18.96 0.97
CA SER A 395 0.24 -19.33 0.30
C SER A 395 0.47 -19.47 -1.20
N LYS A 396 -0.34 -20.29 -1.87
CA LYS A 396 -0.36 -20.26 -3.34
C LYS A 396 -0.94 -18.92 -3.80
N ALA A 397 -0.37 -18.34 -4.86
CA ALA A 397 -0.79 -17.03 -5.36
C ALA A 397 -2.32 -16.92 -5.61
N HIS A 398 -2.95 -17.98 -6.12
CA HIS A 398 -4.40 -18.02 -6.36
C HIS A 398 -5.26 -18.24 -5.11
N GLN A 399 -4.66 -18.62 -3.97
CA GLN A 399 -5.33 -18.86 -2.69
C GLN A 399 -5.16 -17.69 -1.72
N LEU A 400 -4.48 -16.62 -2.14
CA LEU A 400 -4.29 -15.44 -1.29
C LEU A 400 -5.66 -14.88 -0.88
N PRO A 401 -5.86 -14.60 0.42
CA PRO A 401 -7.13 -14.07 0.90
C PRO A 401 -7.43 -12.76 0.17
N GLN A 402 -8.70 -12.58 -0.19
CA GLN A 402 -9.19 -11.32 -0.70
C GLN A 402 -9.49 -10.40 0.49
N SER A 403 -8.95 -9.19 0.47
CA SER A 403 -9.46 -8.11 1.31
C SER A 403 -10.90 -7.78 0.86
N ASN A 404 -11.86 -7.70 1.78
CA ASN A 404 -13.26 -7.34 1.52
C ASN A 404 -13.58 -5.94 2.11
N PRO A 405 -14.53 -5.14 1.58
CA PRO A 405 -15.14 -5.15 0.25
C PRO A 405 -15.08 -3.75 -0.41
N TYR A 406 -14.09 -3.53 -1.27
CA TYR A 406 -14.27 -2.71 -2.47
C TYR A 406 -13.64 -3.48 -3.62
N GLY A 407 -14.48 -4.23 -4.33
CA GLY A 407 -14.16 -4.85 -5.61
C GLY A 407 -13.37 -6.15 -5.52
N ILE A 408 -14.07 -7.25 -5.80
CA ILE A 408 -13.47 -8.36 -6.54
C ILE A 408 -12.74 -7.73 -7.73
N VAL A 409 -11.45 -8.02 -7.87
CA VAL A 409 -10.73 -7.75 -9.11
C VAL A 409 -11.33 -8.65 -10.20
N GLY A 410 -12.45 -8.21 -10.76
CA GLY A 410 -12.91 -8.65 -12.07
C GLY A 410 -12.12 -7.86 -13.11
N GLY A 411 -10.80 -8.10 -13.18
CA GLY A 411 -9.91 -7.32 -14.02
C GLY A 411 -8.49 -7.88 -14.05
N ILE A 412 -8.26 -8.78 -15.00
CA ILE A 412 -6.99 -9.21 -15.61
C ILE A 412 -5.92 -9.86 -14.71
N THR A 413 -5.81 -9.61 -13.40
CA THR A 413 -4.88 -10.42 -12.55
C THR A 413 -5.27 -11.91 -12.49
N SER A 414 -6.50 -12.25 -12.89
CA SER A 414 -6.94 -13.63 -13.06
C SER A 414 -6.35 -14.31 -14.29
N SER A 415 -5.87 -13.58 -15.31
CA SER A 415 -5.47 -14.19 -16.59
C SER A 415 -4.09 -14.86 -16.52
N PHE A 416 -3.10 -14.25 -15.84
CA PHE A 416 -1.74 -14.82 -15.81
C PHE A 416 -1.64 -16.08 -14.95
N PHE A 417 -2.33 -16.13 -13.80
CA PHE A 417 -2.36 -17.32 -12.93
C PHE A 417 -3.48 -18.33 -13.28
N GLN A 418 -4.32 -18.05 -14.29
CA GLN A 418 -5.22 -19.06 -14.85
C GLN A 418 -4.55 -19.86 -15.98
N ASP A 419 -3.55 -19.28 -16.67
CA ASP A 419 -2.88 -19.91 -17.81
C ASP A 419 -1.75 -20.87 -17.39
N GLU A 420 -1.21 -20.75 -16.17
CA GLU A 420 -0.50 -21.84 -15.51
C GLU A 420 -1.54 -22.82 -14.97
N GLN A 421 -1.49 -24.08 -15.40
CA GLN A 421 -2.34 -25.15 -14.90
C GLN A 421 -2.50 -25.00 -13.37
N ARG A 422 -3.73 -25.05 -12.83
CA ARG A 422 -4.02 -24.90 -11.38
C ARG A 422 -3.12 -25.72 -10.43
N GLY A 423 -2.36 -26.70 -10.94
CA GLY A 423 -1.30 -27.42 -10.24
C GLY A 423 -0.03 -26.61 -9.91
N ASP A 424 0.39 -25.66 -10.76
CA ASP A 424 1.74 -25.06 -10.76
C ASP A 424 1.84 -23.65 -10.15
N SER A 425 0.73 -23.10 -9.64
CA SER A 425 0.73 -21.75 -9.04
C SER A 425 1.80 -21.60 -7.94
N PRO A 426 2.68 -20.60 -8.04
CA PRO A 426 3.82 -20.48 -7.16
C PRO A 426 3.40 -20.21 -5.71
N TRP A 427 4.21 -20.73 -4.77
CA TRP A 427 4.15 -20.35 -3.38
C TRP A 427 4.72 -18.95 -3.23
N VAL A 428 3.99 -18.06 -2.56
CA VAL A 428 4.41 -16.68 -2.29
C VAL A 428 4.29 -16.38 -0.80
N ILE A 429 5.08 -15.41 -0.34
CA ILE A 429 5.00 -14.90 1.03
C ILE A 429 3.72 -14.07 1.12
N THR A 430 2.78 -14.53 1.94
CA THR A 430 1.39 -14.05 1.97
C THR A 430 1.30 -12.55 2.25
N LEU A 431 1.83 -12.07 3.37
CA LEU A 431 1.82 -10.63 3.68
C LEU A 431 2.41 -9.78 2.56
N SER A 432 3.60 -10.15 2.05
CA SER A 432 4.29 -9.37 1.01
C SER A 432 3.50 -9.34 -0.29
N ALA A 433 2.96 -10.49 -0.72
CA ALA A 433 2.14 -10.58 -1.92
C ALA A 433 0.85 -9.75 -1.79
N ILE A 434 0.14 -9.86 -0.67
CA ILE A 434 -1.07 -9.06 -0.41
C ILE A 434 -0.72 -7.57 -0.40
N THR A 435 0.36 -7.17 0.28
CA THR A 435 0.80 -5.77 0.37
C THR A 435 0.95 -5.14 -1.00
N TYR A 436 1.74 -5.76 -1.89
CA TYR A 436 1.96 -5.19 -3.22
C TYR A 436 0.73 -5.29 -4.13
N ARG A 437 -0.11 -6.30 -3.94
CA ARG A 437 -1.42 -6.39 -4.62
C ARG A 437 -2.34 -5.25 -4.21
N GLU A 438 -2.46 -4.94 -2.92
CA GLU A 438 -3.29 -3.83 -2.45
C GLU A 438 -2.71 -2.47 -2.89
N ILE A 439 -1.39 -2.28 -2.84
CA ILE A 439 -0.75 -1.07 -3.39
C ILE A 439 -1.04 -0.94 -4.90
N ALA A 440 -0.92 -2.03 -5.66
CA ALA A 440 -1.24 -2.04 -7.09
C ALA A 440 -2.70 -1.63 -7.37
N ARG A 441 -3.66 -2.12 -6.58
CA ARG A 441 -5.07 -1.70 -6.66
C ARG A 441 -5.24 -0.20 -6.45
N THR A 442 -4.49 0.40 -5.53
CA THR A 442 -4.56 1.86 -5.31
C THR A 442 -3.99 2.68 -6.46
N ILE A 443 -3.12 2.11 -7.30
CA ILE A 443 -2.53 2.75 -8.48
C ILE A 443 -3.51 2.65 -9.67
N ASN A 444 -4.15 1.50 -9.82
CA ASN A 444 -5.02 1.19 -10.95
C ASN A 444 -6.22 2.19 -11.03
N ASN A 445 -6.46 2.75 -12.23
CA ASN A 445 -7.53 3.74 -12.45
C ASN A 445 -8.90 3.09 -12.68
N GLY A 446 -8.95 1.81 -13.05
CA GLY A 446 -10.19 1.05 -13.17
C GLY A 446 -11.04 0.99 -11.89
N TYR A 447 -10.46 1.32 -10.73
CA TYR A 447 -11.13 1.31 -9.42
C TYR A 447 -11.43 2.71 -8.84
N SER A 448 -10.76 3.77 -9.30
CA SER A 448 -10.92 5.13 -8.77
C SER A 448 -10.87 6.15 -9.89
N LEU A 449 -12.05 6.50 -10.41
CA LEU A 449 -12.23 7.50 -11.47
C LEU A 449 -12.17 8.95 -10.96
N GLU A 450 -12.15 9.18 -9.64
CA GLU A 450 -12.31 10.54 -9.11
C GLU A 450 -11.05 11.41 -9.29
N ASN A 451 -9.84 10.84 -9.16
CA ASN A 451 -8.60 11.62 -9.15
C ASN A 451 -7.49 10.98 -9.99
N PRO A 452 -6.74 11.77 -10.80
CA PRO A 452 -5.58 11.27 -11.55
C PRO A 452 -4.48 10.72 -10.63
N LEU A 453 -3.66 9.82 -11.17
CA LEU A 453 -2.52 9.20 -10.49
C LEU A 453 -1.53 10.26 -9.98
N SER A 454 -1.27 11.32 -10.76
CA SER A 454 -0.40 12.44 -10.35
C SER A 454 -0.81 13.19 -9.10
N GLN A 455 -2.09 13.20 -8.74
CA GLN A 455 -2.56 13.79 -7.48
C GLN A 455 -2.35 12.84 -6.30
N ARG A 456 -2.43 11.53 -6.56
CA ARG A 456 -2.30 10.49 -5.53
C ARG A 456 -0.83 10.17 -5.22
N TYR A 457 0.04 10.17 -6.23
CA TYR A 457 1.42 9.71 -6.17
C TYR A 457 2.40 10.61 -6.91
N SER A 458 3.67 10.62 -6.49
CA SER A 458 4.78 11.18 -7.26
C SER A 458 5.50 10.10 -8.06
N VAL A 459 6.18 10.50 -9.14
CA VAL A 459 7.04 9.59 -9.91
C VAL A 459 8.09 8.96 -8.99
N SER A 460 8.66 9.74 -8.05
CA SER A 460 9.60 9.23 -7.05
C SER A 460 8.96 8.19 -6.11
N SER A 461 7.73 8.42 -5.62
CA SER A 461 7.08 7.45 -4.73
C SER A 461 6.72 6.16 -5.46
N LEU A 462 6.27 6.24 -6.71
CA LEU A 462 5.99 5.06 -7.53
C LEU A 462 7.28 4.27 -7.82
N ARG A 463 8.37 4.97 -8.15
CA ARG A 463 9.69 4.36 -8.34
C ARG A 463 10.20 3.67 -7.07
N ASP A 464 10.06 4.30 -5.90
CA ASP A 464 10.45 3.71 -4.61
C ASP A 464 9.70 2.39 -4.34
N VAL A 465 8.41 2.33 -4.67
CA VAL A 465 7.58 1.13 -4.52
C VAL A 465 8.04 0.01 -5.47
N VAL A 466 8.23 0.32 -6.76
CA VAL A 466 8.70 -0.67 -7.76
C VAL A 466 10.10 -1.16 -7.40
N TYR A 467 11.00 -0.26 -6.97
CA TYR A 467 12.34 -0.63 -6.53
C TYR A 467 12.32 -1.53 -5.30
N SER A 468 11.40 -1.27 -4.36
CA SER A 468 11.21 -2.12 -3.17
C SER A 468 10.71 -3.51 -3.55
N ALA A 469 9.76 -3.61 -4.49
CA ALA A 469 9.29 -4.89 -5.02
C ALA A 469 10.39 -5.66 -5.76
N ASN A 470 11.18 -4.96 -6.58
CA ASN A 470 12.35 -5.54 -7.25
C ASN A 470 13.45 -5.99 -6.28
N GLY A 471 13.49 -5.44 -5.07
CA GLY A 471 14.44 -5.83 -4.01
C GLY A 471 14.03 -7.05 -3.18
N ILE A 472 12.84 -7.64 -3.42
CA ILE A 472 12.39 -8.87 -2.76
C ILE A 472 13.29 -10.03 -3.19
N ARG A 473 13.78 -10.79 -2.22
CA ARG A 473 14.72 -11.90 -2.46
C ARG A 473 14.01 -13.22 -2.74
N HIS A 474 12.80 -13.44 -2.20
CA HIS A 474 11.99 -14.59 -2.58
C HIS A 474 11.43 -14.41 -4.00
N GLU A 475 12.09 -15.04 -4.96
CA GLU A 475 11.86 -14.86 -6.41
C GLU A 475 10.39 -15.04 -6.86
N PRO A 476 9.62 -16.05 -6.39
CA PRO A 476 8.21 -16.14 -6.73
C PRO A 476 7.38 -14.96 -6.21
N THR A 477 7.65 -14.47 -4.99
CA THR A 477 6.99 -13.29 -4.43
C THR A 477 7.39 -12.02 -5.19
N GLN A 478 8.67 -11.91 -5.58
CA GLN A 478 9.21 -10.80 -6.35
C GLN A 478 8.49 -10.69 -7.70
N ARG A 479 8.40 -11.81 -8.44
CA ARG A 479 7.70 -11.86 -9.74
C ARG A 479 6.22 -11.52 -9.59
N TYR A 480 5.54 -12.07 -8.59
CA TYR A 480 4.14 -11.76 -8.29
C TYR A 480 3.93 -10.25 -8.01
N ALA A 481 4.71 -9.68 -7.10
CA ALA A 481 4.60 -8.29 -6.70
C ALA A 481 4.87 -7.33 -7.86
N LEU A 482 5.93 -7.58 -8.64
CA LEU A 482 6.26 -6.81 -9.83
C LEU A 482 5.15 -6.87 -10.88
N HIS A 483 4.59 -8.06 -11.15
CA HIS A 483 3.50 -8.22 -12.10
C HIS A 483 2.29 -7.36 -11.73
N CYS A 484 1.80 -7.46 -10.48
CA CYS A 484 0.65 -6.67 -10.03
C CYS A 484 0.89 -5.15 -10.19
N LEU A 485 2.06 -4.67 -9.78
CA LEU A 485 2.41 -3.25 -9.86
C LEU A 485 2.53 -2.77 -11.31
N ILE A 486 3.26 -3.51 -12.15
CA ILE A 486 3.54 -3.12 -13.53
C ILE A 486 2.25 -3.12 -14.35
N GLU A 487 1.40 -4.14 -14.18
CA GLU A 487 0.09 -4.21 -14.83
C GLU A 487 -0.77 -3.00 -14.46
N SER A 488 -0.80 -2.62 -13.18
CA SER A 488 -1.56 -1.46 -12.71
C SER A 488 -0.98 -0.12 -13.17
N LEU A 489 0.35 -0.04 -13.35
CA LEU A 489 1.01 1.14 -13.91
C LEU A 489 0.71 1.28 -15.41
N ILE A 490 0.79 0.19 -16.19
CA ILE A 490 0.42 0.20 -17.62
C ILE A 490 -1.05 0.59 -17.77
N ASP A 491 -1.92 0.00 -16.96
CA ASP A 491 -3.35 0.33 -16.97
C ASP A 491 -3.58 1.82 -16.70
N SER A 492 -3.05 2.34 -15.59
CA SER A 492 -3.31 3.73 -15.17
C SER A 492 -2.62 4.80 -16.03
N LEU A 493 -1.42 4.53 -16.57
CA LEU A 493 -0.64 5.50 -17.33
C LEU A 493 -0.91 5.47 -18.84
N ILE A 494 -1.35 4.34 -19.37
CA ILE A 494 -1.45 4.12 -20.82
C ILE A 494 -2.88 3.75 -21.24
N ILE A 495 -3.45 2.69 -20.68
CA ILE A 495 -4.73 2.12 -21.16
C ILE A 495 -5.93 2.95 -20.69
N ASN A 496 -6.11 3.05 -19.37
CA ASN A 496 -7.17 3.79 -18.69
C ASN A 496 -6.63 5.11 -18.14
N ARG A 497 -5.94 5.87 -19.02
CA ARG A 497 -5.30 7.13 -18.65
C ARG A 497 -6.35 8.21 -18.38
N HIS A 498 -6.26 8.84 -17.21
CA HIS A 498 -7.15 9.93 -16.84
C HIS A 498 -6.86 11.21 -17.68
N PRO A 499 -7.88 11.96 -18.17
CA PRO A 499 -7.66 13.15 -19.00
C PRO A 499 -6.82 14.24 -18.33
N GLY A 500 -6.95 14.42 -17.01
CA GLY A 500 -6.17 15.35 -16.20
C GLY A 500 -4.79 14.84 -15.73
N GLU A 501 -4.30 13.73 -16.27
CA GLU A 501 -3.06 13.10 -15.82
C GLU A 501 -1.81 13.91 -16.19
N ARG A 502 -1.02 14.28 -15.18
CA ARG A 502 0.24 15.01 -15.35
C ARG A 502 1.46 14.09 -15.50
N ILE A 503 1.40 12.85 -15.03
CA ILE A 503 2.47 11.87 -15.27
C ILE A 503 2.38 11.44 -16.75
N LEU A 504 3.49 11.55 -17.47
CA LEU A 504 3.55 11.18 -18.89
C LEU A 504 3.64 9.65 -19.03
N ALA A 505 3.02 9.07 -20.06
CA ALA A 505 3.10 7.63 -20.34
C ALA A 505 4.57 7.13 -20.43
N ARG A 506 5.45 7.92 -21.06
CA ARG A 506 6.90 7.63 -21.17
C ARG A 506 7.62 7.49 -19.83
N GLU A 507 7.05 8.00 -18.72
CA GLU A 507 7.63 7.81 -17.39
C GLU A 507 7.67 6.34 -16.96
N LEU A 508 6.94 5.44 -17.64
CA LEU A 508 7.08 4.00 -17.45
C LEU A 508 8.55 3.56 -17.58
N GLU A 509 9.31 4.13 -18.52
CA GLU A 509 10.74 3.85 -18.71
C GLU A 509 11.60 4.23 -17.49
N THR A 510 11.16 5.23 -16.73
CA THR A 510 11.88 5.74 -15.56
C THR A 510 11.41 5.08 -14.26
N LEU A 511 10.20 4.52 -14.25
CA LEU A 511 9.63 3.79 -13.12
C LEU A 511 10.18 2.36 -13.03
N ILE A 512 10.41 1.70 -14.18
CA ILE A 512 10.91 0.33 -14.24
C ILE A 512 12.44 0.31 -14.28
N PRO A 513 13.11 -0.30 -13.27
CA PRO A 513 14.57 -0.36 -13.23
C PRO A 513 15.16 -1.04 -14.48
N GLY A 514 16.03 -0.32 -15.21
CA GLY A 514 16.77 -0.84 -16.35
C GLY A 514 15.99 -0.88 -17.68
N LEU A 515 14.72 -0.49 -17.71
CA LEU A 515 13.91 -0.53 -18.94
C LEU A 515 14.42 0.45 -20.00
N HIS A 516 14.71 1.70 -19.62
CA HIS A 516 15.26 2.69 -20.54
C HIS A 516 16.59 2.24 -21.18
N SER A 517 17.48 1.63 -20.40
CA SER A 517 18.74 1.09 -20.93
C SER A 517 18.51 -0.10 -21.86
N TYR A 518 17.53 -0.96 -21.56
CA TYR A 518 17.19 -2.10 -22.40
C TYR A 518 16.67 -1.66 -23.77
N LEU A 519 15.75 -0.69 -23.81
CA LEU A 519 15.17 -0.17 -25.06
C LEU A 519 16.20 0.55 -25.95
N ASN A 520 17.21 1.19 -25.34
CA ASN A 520 18.23 1.95 -26.07
C ASN A 520 19.55 1.18 -26.26
N SER A 521 19.60 -0.09 -25.87
CA SER A 521 20.78 -0.92 -26.13
C SER A 521 20.85 -1.27 -27.62
N PRO A 522 22.04 -1.19 -28.26
CA PRO A 522 22.18 -1.67 -29.64
C PRO A 522 21.73 -3.13 -29.71
N PRO A 523 21.03 -3.55 -30.77
CA PRO A 523 20.77 -4.97 -30.99
C PRO A 523 22.13 -5.68 -30.97
N LEU A 524 22.33 -6.57 -29.99
CA LEU A 524 23.59 -7.27 -29.80
C LEU A 524 23.93 -7.96 -31.12
N GLU A 525 24.88 -7.41 -31.86
CA GLU A 525 25.41 -8.03 -33.07
C GLU A 525 25.74 -9.47 -32.72
N LYS A 526 25.32 -10.38 -33.61
CA LYS A 526 25.51 -11.83 -33.60
C LYS A 526 26.90 -12.23 -33.11
N SER A 527 27.10 -12.24 -31.80
CA SER A 527 28.22 -12.88 -31.16
C SER A 527 27.81 -14.34 -31.01
N SER A 528 28.35 -15.15 -31.91
CA SER A 528 28.35 -16.60 -31.80
C SER A 528 28.98 -16.99 -30.46
N GLY A 529 28.16 -17.14 -29.43
CA GLY A 529 28.65 -17.43 -28.09
C GLY A 529 27.62 -17.12 -27.02
N ASN A 530 26.59 -17.97 -26.92
CA ASN A 530 25.85 -18.34 -25.72
C ASN A 530 25.82 -17.32 -24.55
N SER A 531 25.45 -16.07 -24.82
CA SER A 531 25.25 -15.04 -23.79
C SER A 531 23.76 -14.92 -23.49
N ASN A 532 23.19 -16.01 -22.99
CA ASN A 532 21.92 -15.99 -22.24
C ASN A 532 22.15 -15.26 -20.91
N ILE A 533 22.43 -13.96 -20.95
CA ILE A 533 22.30 -13.14 -19.74
C ILE A 533 20.80 -12.98 -19.55
N PRO A 534 20.20 -13.60 -18.51
CA PRO A 534 18.77 -13.48 -18.29
C PRO A 534 18.44 -12.00 -18.09
N SER A 535 17.44 -11.51 -18.80
CA SER A 535 16.94 -10.16 -18.58
C SER A 535 16.51 -10.02 -17.11
N PRO A 536 16.74 -8.85 -16.50
CA PRO A 536 16.25 -8.58 -15.16
C PRO A 536 14.72 -8.85 -15.06
N PRO A 537 14.22 -9.48 -13.97
CA PRO A 537 12.82 -9.87 -13.85
C PRO A 537 11.82 -8.73 -14.10
N ALA A 538 12.15 -7.50 -13.66
CA ALA A 538 11.30 -6.34 -13.88
C ALA A 538 11.08 -6.01 -15.37
N ILE A 539 12.11 -6.21 -16.20
CA ILE A 539 12.03 -5.96 -17.65
C ILE A 539 11.21 -7.07 -18.31
N ASP A 540 11.52 -8.33 -18.01
CA ASP A 540 10.78 -9.49 -18.54
C ASP A 540 9.30 -9.40 -18.25
N ILE A 541 8.95 -9.09 -16.99
CA ILE A 541 7.56 -8.94 -16.57
C ILE A 541 6.91 -7.75 -17.28
N THR A 542 7.62 -6.62 -17.43
CA THR A 542 7.06 -5.45 -18.13
C THR A 542 6.74 -5.77 -19.59
N ILE A 543 7.70 -6.35 -20.30
CA ILE A 543 7.52 -6.75 -21.69
C ILE A 543 6.42 -7.81 -21.81
N GLY A 544 6.36 -8.79 -20.90
CA GLY A 544 5.29 -9.77 -20.82
C GLY A 544 3.90 -9.16 -20.59
N CYS A 545 3.77 -8.20 -19.67
CA CYS A 545 2.53 -7.47 -19.42
C CYS A 545 2.11 -6.63 -20.63
N ILE A 546 3.03 -5.96 -21.32
CA ILE A 546 2.71 -5.20 -22.53
C ILE A 546 2.18 -6.13 -23.64
N LYS A 547 2.85 -7.26 -23.86
CA LYS A 547 2.39 -8.28 -24.84
C LYS A 547 1.01 -8.84 -24.51
N SER A 548 0.69 -9.03 -23.22
CA SER A 548 -0.64 -9.50 -22.83
C SER A 548 -1.71 -8.44 -23.06
N GLN A 549 -1.41 -7.16 -22.82
CA GLN A 549 -2.33 -6.05 -23.07
C GLN A 549 -2.56 -5.76 -24.55
N LEU A 550 -1.62 -6.13 -25.44
CA LEU A 550 -1.82 -6.09 -26.90
C LEU A 550 -2.81 -7.16 -27.41
N LYS A 551 -3.35 -8.02 -26.53
CA LYS A 551 -4.44 -8.98 -26.81
C LYS A 551 -5.71 -8.60 -26.02
N PRO A 552 -6.23 -7.38 -26.14
CA PRO A 552 -7.21 -6.89 -25.21
C PRO A 552 -8.58 -7.56 -25.45
N ILE A 553 -9.38 -7.68 -24.39
CA ILE A 553 -10.76 -8.18 -24.46
C ILE A 553 -11.67 -7.22 -25.28
N GLY A 554 -11.24 -5.96 -25.42
CA GLY A 554 -11.85 -4.92 -26.27
C GLY A 554 -10.80 -4.02 -26.93
N LEU A 555 -11.14 -3.32 -28.00
CA LEU A 555 -10.20 -2.42 -28.71
C LEU A 555 -9.63 -1.35 -27.78
N LEU A 556 -8.30 -1.19 -27.79
CA LEU A 556 -7.61 -0.10 -27.10
C LEU A 556 -7.78 1.23 -27.85
N SER A 557 -7.56 2.35 -27.14
CA SER A 557 -7.53 3.66 -27.79
C SER A 557 -6.30 3.80 -28.70
N PRO A 558 -6.36 4.66 -29.73
CA PRO A 558 -5.21 4.97 -30.59
C PRO A 558 -3.98 5.42 -29.79
N GLU A 559 -4.17 6.21 -28.75
CA GLU A 559 -3.08 6.70 -27.89
C GLU A 559 -2.43 5.56 -27.11
N ALA A 560 -3.23 4.62 -26.60
CA ALA A 560 -2.71 3.45 -25.90
C ALA A 560 -1.89 2.55 -26.82
N TYR A 561 -2.38 2.27 -28.03
CA TYR A 561 -1.59 1.55 -29.05
C TYR A 561 -0.29 2.30 -29.37
N SER A 562 -0.36 3.63 -29.56
CA SER A 562 0.82 4.43 -29.90
C SER A 562 1.91 4.38 -28.85
N GLU A 563 1.57 4.23 -27.56
CA GLU A 563 2.56 4.10 -26.49
C GLU A 563 3.02 2.65 -26.31
N LEU A 564 2.11 1.66 -26.28
CA LEU A 564 2.47 0.25 -26.06
C LEU A 564 3.38 -0.31 -27.17
N LEU A 565 3.11 0.06 -28.43
CA LEU A 565 3.87 -0.45 -29.58
C LEU A 565 5.34 0.01 -29.58
N LYS A 566 5.72 1.04 -28.82
CA LYS A 566 7.12 1.48 -28.69
C LYS A 566 8.01 0.50 -27.94
N TYR A 567 7.40 -0.41 -27.16
CA TYR A 567 8.11 -1.32 -26.26
C TYR A 567 8.29 -2.73 -26.83
N VAL A 568 7.69 -3.04 -27.97
CA VAL A 568 7.72 -4.36 -28.60
C VAL A 568 8.44 -4.31 -29.94
N PRO A 569 9.10 -5.41 -30.35
CA PRO A 569 9.69 -5.50 -31.68
C PRO A 569 8.63 -5.45 -32.78
N GLU A 570 9.07 -5.14 -34.00
CA GLU A 570 8.17 -4.94 -35.15
C GLU A 570 7.34 -6.19 -35.48
N GLU A 571 7.88 -7.40 -35.28
CA GLU A 571 7.17 -8.66 -35.50
C GLU A 571 6.00 -8.85 -34.54
N GLU A 572 6.16 -8.40 -33.28
CA GLU A 572 5.08 -8.43 -32.29
C GLU A 572 4.05 -7.33 -32.55
N ALA A 573 4.49 -6.16 -33.03
CA ALA A 573 3.58 -5.11 -33.50
C ALA A 573 2.74 -5.58 -34.69
N ALA A 574 3.33 -6.31 -35.63
CA ALA A 574 2.61 -6.93 -36.75
C ALA A 574 1.62 -7.99 -36.27
N ALA A 575 2.02 -8.87 -35.36
CA ALA A 575 1.11 -9.85 -34.76
C ALA A 575 -0.06 -9.19 -34.00
N ALA A 576 0.18 -8.09 -33.29
CA ALA A 576 -0.86 -7.29 -32.63
C ALA A 576 -1.80 -6.60 -33.64
N LEU A 577 -1.27 -6.12 -34.78
CA LEU A 577 -2.09 -5.62 -35.89
C LEU A 577 -3.03 -6.71 -36.41
N LEU A 578 -2.52 -7.92 -36.67
CA LEU A 578 -3.33 -9.02 -37.16
C LEU A 578 -4.43 -9.39 -36.15
N TYR A 579 -4.10 -9.43 -34.86
CA TYR A 579 -5.08 -9.63 -33.80
C TYR A 579 -6.20 -8.58 -33.87
N MET A 580 -5.85 -7.30 -33.98
CA MET A 580 -6.81 -6.19 -34.06
C MET A 580 -7.72 -6.32 -35.31
N LEU A 581 -7.15 -6.68 -36.45
CA LEU A 581 -7.89 -6.87 -37.71
C LEU A 581 -8.85 -8.07 -37.65
N LEU A 582 -8.45 -9.18 -37.04
CA LEU A 582 -9.32 -10.34 -36.85
C LEU A 582 -10.43 -10.03 -35.84
N TYR A 583 -10.09 -9.37 -34.73
CA TYR A 583 -11.05 -8.98 -33.70
C TYR A 583 -12.12 -8.01 -34.24
N THR A 584 -11.72 -7.03 -35.04
CA THR A 584 -12.64 -6.06 -35.66
C THR A 584 -13.56 -6.73 -36.67
N SER A 585 -13.03 -7.65 -37.49
CA SER A 585 -13.83 -8.45 -38.44
C SER A 585 -14.91 -9.25 -37.70
N ARG A 586 -14.54 -9.98 -36.65
CA ARG A 586 -15.48 -10.76 -35.84
C ARG A 586 -16.54 -9.90 -35.15
N SER A 587 -16.16 -8.71 -34.72
CA SER A 587 -17.06 -7.82 -33.96
C SER A 587 -17.97 -6.98 -34.86
N ASP A 588 -17.98 -7.20 -36.18
CA ASP A 588 -18.63 -6.37 -37.19
C ASP A 588 -18.30 -4.87 -37.07
N ARG A 589 -17.11 -4.55 -36.57
CA ARG A 589 -16.62 -3.18 -36.41
C ARG A 589 -15.72 -2.82 -37.58
N LYS A 590 -15.95 -1.65 -38.18
CA LYS A 590 -15.03 -1.10 -39.18
C LYS A 590 -13.77 -0.56 -38.50
N VAL A 591 -12.62 -0.87 -39.08
CA VAL A 591 -11.33 -0.27 -38.68
C VAL A 591 -11.37 1.22 -39.06
N SER A 592 -11.04 2.10 -38.10
CA SER A 592 -10.93 3.53 -38.36
C SER A 592 -9.48 3.92 -38.69
N PRO A 593 -9.27 5.03 -39.43
CA PRO A 593 -7.92 5.54 -39.71
C PRO A 593 -7.13 5.84 -38.43
N ASP A 594 -7.80 6.36 -37.39
CA ASP A 594 -7.16 6.71 -36.12
C ASP A 594 -6.65 5.46 -35.37
N ILE A 595 -7.38 4.35 -35.41
CA ILE A 595 -6.95 3.08 -34.78
C ILE A 595 -5.78 2.45 -35.56
N LEU A 596 -5.71 2.65 -36.88
CA LEU A 596 -4.64 2.11 -37.72
C LEU A 596 -3.33 2.92 -37.62
N ARG A 597 -3.43 4.24 -37.44
CA ARG A 597 -2.28 5.18 -37.44
C ARG A 597 -1.12 4.78 -36.51
N PRO A 598 -1.34 4.31 -35.27
CA PRO A 598 -0.25 3.80 -34.41
C PRO A 598 0.57 2.67 -35.04
N PHE A 599 -0.10 1.71 -35.70
CA PHE A 599 0.55 0.59 -36.36
C PHE A 599 1.33 1.04 -37.60
N VAL A 600 0.79 1.99 -38.37
CA VAL A 600 1.51 2.61 -39.50
C VAL A 600 2.84 3.21 -39.03
N SER A 601 2.82 3.93 -37.91
CA SER A 601 4.02 4.53 -37.33
C SER A 601 5.01 3.48 -36.84
N ALA A 602 4.54 2.47 -36.10
CA ALA A 602 5.39 1.41 -35.54
C ALA A 602 6.04 0.54 -36.63
N LEU A 603 5.29 0.22 -37.69
CA LEU A 603 5.75 -0.64 -38.77
C LEU A 603 6.39 0.14 -39.93
N ARG A 604 6.63 1.46 -39.79
CA ARG A 604 7.08 2.35 -40.88
C ARG A 604 8.33 1.84 -41.61
N ASN A 605 9.25 1.25 -40.86
CA ASN A 605 10.53 0.75 -41.37
C ASN A 605 10.55 -0.78 -41.51
N HIS A 606 9.46 -1.45 -41.14
CA HIS A 606 9.37 -2.90 -41.22
C HIS A 606 9.44 -3.34 -42.67
N ARG A 607 10.45 -4.17 -42.97
CA ARG A 607 10.61 -4.84 -44.27
C ARG A 607 10.93 -6.31 -44.00
N ILE A 608 10.00 -7.19 -44.35
CA ILE A 608 10.25 -8.63 -44.35
C ILE A 608 11.11 -8.91 -45.59
N ILE A 609 12.42 -9.11 -45.41
CA ILE A 609 13.39 -9.29 -46.53
C ILE A 609 13.92 -10.74 -46.61
N SER A 610 13.50 -11.68 -45.75
CA SER A 610 14.08 -13.03 -45.75
C SER A 610 13.24 -14.06 -44.98
N GLY A 611 13.43 -15.34 -45.29
CA GLY A 611 12.78 -16.49 -44.64
C GLY A 611 13.01 -16.58 -43.12
N ASP A 612 14.13 -16.06 -42.59
CA ASP A 612 14.37 -16.03 -41.14
C ASP A 612 13.41 -15.07 -40.41
N ASN A 613 13.13 -13.89 -40.98
CA ASN A 613 12.19 -12.93 -40.39
C ASN A 613 10.75 -13.46 -40.45
N LEU A 614 10.42 -14.20 -41.51
CA LEU A 614 9.10 -14.79 -41.70
C LEU A 614 8.83 -15.90 -40.66
N LYS A 615 9.87 -16.65 -40.27
CA LYS A 615 9.80 -17.62 -39.17
C LYS A 615 9.59 -16.95 -37.82
N VAL A 616 10.32 -15.87 -37.51
CA VAL A 616 10.15 -15.11 -36.26
C VAL A 616 8.75 -14.50 -36.18
N LEU A 617 8.25 -13.94 -37.28
CA LEU A 617 6.89 -13.42 -37.37
C LEU A 617 5.84 -14.53 -37.18
N TYR A 618 6.03 -15.71 -37.78
CA TYR A 618 5.15 -16.85 -37.57
C TYR A 618 5.11 -17.28 -36.10
N GLU A 619 6.26 -17.38 -35.45
CA GLU A 619 6.36 -17.73 -34.03
C GLU A 619 5.69 -16.68 -33.14
N ALA A 620 5.94 -15.39 -33.37
CA ALA A 620 5.31 -14.29 -32.64
C ALA A 620 3.77 -14.30 -32.82
N THR A 621 3.30 -14.44 -34.06
CA THR A 621 1.87 -14.43 -34.41
C THR A 621 1.15 -15.66 -33.87
N SER A 622 1.74 -16.84 -34.02
CA SER A 622 1.24 -18.09 -33.45
C SER A 622 1.11 -18.01 -31.93
N THR A 623 2.13 -17.46 -31.25
CA THR A 623 2.11 -17.24 -29.80
C THR A 623 1.04 -16.23 -29.39
N ILE A 624 0.84 -15.18 -30.19
CA ILE A 624 -0.15 -14.16 -29.92
C ILE A 624 -1.58 -14.72 -30.05
N LEU A 625 -1.85 -15.46 -31.13
CA LEU A 625 -3.19 -15.94 -31.48
C LEU A 625 -3.62 -17.22 -30.76
N ASN A 626 -2.73 -18.21 -30.56
CA ASN A 626 -3.09 -19.53 -29.98
C ASN A 626 -3.66 -19.46 -28.56
N ARG A 627 -3.45 -18.35 -27.84
CA ARG A 627 -3.92 -18.17 -26.46
C ARG A 627 -5.09 -17.18 -26.33
N SER A 628 -5.65 -16.71 -27.44
CA SER A 628 -6.73 -15.72 -27.42
C SER A 628 -8.11 -16.38 -27.46
N SER A 629 -8.91 -16.24 -26.40
CA SER A 629 -10.34 -16.64 -26.44
C SER A 629 -11.16 -15.84 -27.46
N CYS A 630 -10.67 -14.66 -27.87
CA CYS A 630 -11.40 -13.77 -28.76
C CYS A 630 -11.19 -14.07 -30.24
N VAL A 631 -10.04 -14.68 -30.61
CA VAL A 631 -9.58 -14.77 -32.01
C VAL A 631 -9.05 -16.17 -32.38
N SER A 632 -8.76 -17.06 -31.43
CA SER A 632 -8.15 -18.37 -31.74
C SER A 632 -8.99 -19.30 -32.64
N HIS A 633 -10.30 -19.07 -32.74
CA HIS A 633 -11.22 -19.84 -33.61
C HIS A 633 -11.42 -19.19 -34.98
N THR A 634 -10.94 -17.94 -35.19
CA THR A 634 -11.09 -17.22 -36.46
C THR A 634 -9.92 -17.48 -37.41
N LEU A 635 -8.84 -18.12 -36.95
CA LEU A 635 -7.66 -18.43 -37.75
C LEU A 635 -7.05 -19.76 -37.32
N ASN A 636 -6.89 -20.70 -38.24
CA ASN A 636 -6.14 -21.94 -38.00
C ASN A 636 -4.72 -21.89 -38.58
N GLU A 637 -3.90 -22.92 -38.30
CA GLU A 637 -2.50 -22.97 -38.70
C GLU A 637 -2.30 -22.82 -40.22
N SER A 638 -3.16 -23.47 -41.02
CA SER A 638 -3.15 -23.35 -42.49
C SER A 638 -3.53 -21.95 -42.97
N GLY A 639 -4.48 -21.30 -42.31
CA GLY A 639 -4.85 -19.90 -42.55
C GLY A 639 -3.70 -18.94 -42.22
N LEU A 640 -3.01 -19.15 -41.10
CA LEU A 640 -1.85 -18.33 -40.70
C LEU A 640 -0.69 -18.46 -41.70
N LYS A 641 -0.37 -19.70 -42.14
CA LYS A 641 0.66 -19.91 -43.17
C LYS A 641 0.33 -19.15 -44.45
N TRP A 642 -0.92 -19.26 -44.91
CA TRP A 642 -1.37 -18.52 -46.09
C TRP A 642 -1.29 -16.99 -45.91
N LEU A 643 -1.69 -16.45 -44.75
CA LEU A 643 -1.59 -15.01 -44.48
C LEU A 643 -0.15 -14.48 -44.55
N LEU A 644 0.84 -15.33 -44.29
CA LEU A 644 2.25 -14.98 -44.44
C LEU A 644 2.73 -15.16 -45.89
N GLU A 645 2.28 -16.21 -46.59
CA GLU A 645 2.59 -16.43 -48.02
C GLU A 645 2.10 -15.26 -48.90
N ILE A 646 0.93 -14.69 -48.58
CA ILE A 646 0.39 -13.58 -49.37
C ILE A 646 1.14 -12.25 -49.17
N LEU A 647 2.04 -12.13 -48.19
CA LEU A 647 2.79 -10.89 -47.91
C LEU A 647 3.71 -10.46 -49.05
N GLU A 648 3.93 -11.31 -50.04
CA GLU A 648 4.64 -10.98 -51.29
C GLU A 648 3.70 -10.95 -52.52
N ALA A 649 2.46 -11.44 -52.39
CA ALA A 649 1.48 -11.48 -53.47
C ALA A 649 0.87 -10.09 -53.78
N PRO A 650 0.51 -9.79 -55.03
CA PRO A 650 -0.15 -8.53 -55.37
C PRO A 650 -1.62 -8.50 -54.93
N ILE A 651 -2.14 -7.30 -54.62
CA ILE A 651 -3.56 -7.09 -54.32
C ILE A 651 -4.38 -7.11 -55.61
N THR A 652 -5.09 -8.21 -55.88
CA THR A 652 -5.90 -8.45 -57.10
C THR A 652 -7.25 -9.10 -56.76
N VAL A 653 -8.17 -9.18 -57.73
CA VAL A 653 -9.43 -9.93 -57.57
C VAL A 653 -9.20 -11.41 -57.28
N SER A 654 -8.11 -12.02 -57.78
CA SER A 654 -7.80 -13.41 -57.42
C SER A 654 -7.53 -13.59 -55.92
N LEU A 655 -6.88 -12.61 -55.26
CA LEU A 655 -6.66 -12.65 -53.81
C LEU A 655 -7.99 -12.60 -53.04
N TYR A 656 -8.99 -11.86 -53.55
CA TYR A 656 -10.34 -11.84 -52.98
C TYR A 656 -11.04 -13.19 -53.12
N CYS A 657 -10.98 -13.82 -54.29
CA CYS A 657 -11.56 -15.15 -54.50
C CYS A 657 -10.88 -16.21 -53.63
N ASP A 658 -9.55 -16.14 -53.49
CA ASP A 658 -8.78 -17.02 -52.60
C ASP A 658 -9.19 -16.85 -51.13
N LEU A 659 -9.41 -15.60 -50.68
CA LEU A 659 -9.95 -15.32 -49.35
C LEU A 659 -11.34 -15.97 -49.18
N THR A 660 -12.24 -15.74 -50.13
CA THR A 660 -13.64 -16.24 -50.08
C THR A 660 -13.69 -17.78 -50.02
N ASN A 661 -12.83 -18.45 -50.80
CA ASN A 661 -12.67 -19.91 -50.78
C ASN A 661 -12.14 -20.42 -49.42
N ARG A 662 -11.30 -19.63 -48.75
CA ARG A 662 -10.72 -19.98 -47.44
C ARG A 662 -11.67 -19.70 -46.28
N GLU A 663 -12.47 -18.65 -46.37
CA GLU A 663 -13.55 -18.36 -45.42
C GLU A 663 -14.63 -19.45 -45.45
N THR A 664 -15.07 -19.84 -46.66
CA THR A 664 -16.03 -20.96 -46.83
C THR A 664 -15.47 -22.29 -46.30
N SER A 665 -14.17 -22.50 -46.43
CA SER A 665 -13.46 -23.66 -45.88
C SER A 665 -13.10 -23.52 -44.38
N ARG A 666 -13.50 -22.42 -43.72
CA ARG A 666 -13.24 -22.11 -42.30
C ARG A 666 -11.75 -22.08 -41.92
N TYR A 667 -10.87 -21.71 -42.85
CA TYR A 667 -9.45 -21.50 -42.56
C TYR A 667 -9.17 -20.14 -41.91
N ILE A 668 -9.98 -19.14 -42.25
CA ILE A 668 -9.87 -17.75 -41.80
C ILE A 668 -11.26 -17.11 -41.74
N ASP A 669 -11.44 -16.14 -40.85
CA ASP A 669 -12.60 -15.23 -40.81
C ASP A 669 -12.04 -13.79 -40.77
N LEU A 670 -11.94 -13.17 -41.96
CA LEU A 670 -11.29 -11.88 -42.15
C LEU A 670 -11.82 -11.22 -43.42
N ASN A 671 -12.49 -10.07 -43.31
CA ASN A 671 -12.98 -9.37 -44.49
C ASN A 671 -11.84 -8.87 -45.41
N PHE A 672 -12.16 -8.65 -46.69
CA PHE A 672 -11.17 -8.24 -47.68
C PHE A 672 -10.54 -6.86 -47.40
N THR A 673 -11.26 -5.94 -46.77
CA THR A 673 -10.71 -4.64 -46.35
C THR A 673 -9.53 -4.85 -45.39
N ASN A 674 -9.73 -5.67 -44.36
CA ASN A 674 -8.72 -5.98 -43.36
C ASN A 674 -7.57 -6.82 -43.94
N LEU A 675 -7.83 -7.71 -44.91
CA LEU A 675 -6.78 -8.42 -45.64
C LEU A 675 -5.86 -7.46 -46.41
N VAL A 676 -6.43 -6.45 -47.09
CA VAL A 676 -5.67 -5.41 -47.79
C VAL A 676 -4.84 -4.59 -46.79
N LEU A 677 -5.40 -4.22 -45.63
CA LEU A 677 -4.65 -3.53 -44.57
C LEU A 677 -3.49 -4.37 -44.02
N TRP A 678 -3.71 -5.66 -43.76
CA TRP A 678 -2.66 -6.60 -43.34
C TRP A 678 -1.52 -6.65 -44.37
N ARG A 679 -1.88 -6.88 -45.64
CA ARG A 679 -0.91 -7.01 -46.72
C ARG A 679 -0.08 -5.75 -46.96
N THR A 680 -0.70 -4.58 -46.82
CA THR A 680 -0.06 -3.28 -47.10
C THR A 680 0.89 -2.83 -46.00
N LEU A 681 0.55 -3.08 -44.72
CA LEU A 681 1.39 -2.66 -43.60
C LEU A 681 2.55 -3.61 -43.32
N VAL A 682 2.36 -4.92 -43.51
CA VAL A 682 3.34 -5.95 -43.09
C VAL A 682 4.17 -6.48 -44.26
N GLY A 683 3.58 -6.58 -45.45
CA GLY A 683 4.28 -7.08 -46.64
C GLY A 683 5.10 -5.99 -47.36
N ASP A 684 5.66 -6.34 -48.52
CA ASP A 684 6.38 -5.34 -49.32
C ASP A 684 5.42 -4.21 -49.77
N ARG A 685 5.72 -2.98 -49.33
CA ARG A 685 4.93 -1.77 -49.56
C ARG A 685 4.82 -1.39 -51.04
N ILE A 686 5.68 -1.93 -51.89
CA ILE A 686 5.80 -1.53 -53.31
C ILE A 686 5.01 -2.46 -54.24
N TYR A 687 4.58 -3.64 -53.79
CA TYR A 687 4.03 -4.67 -54.68
C TYR A 687 2.50 -4.61 -54.83
N CYS A 688 2.01 -3.55 -55.48
CA CYS A 688 0.65 -3.52 -56.03
C CYS A 688 0.67 -4.12 -57.45
N GLY A 689 -0.27 -5.01 -57.78
CA GLY A 689 -0.37 -5.55 -59.14
C GLY A 689 -0.57 -4.43 -60.17
N LYS A 690 0.03 -4.57 -61.37
CA LYS A 690 -0.13 -3.58 -62.46
C LYS A 690 -1.60 -3.32 -62.82
N TYR A 691 -2.47 -4.31 -62.60
CA TYR A 691 -3.91 -4.23 -62.80
C TYR A 691 -4.61 -5.01 -61.68
N PHE A 692 -5.69 -4.45 -61.11
CA PHE A 692 -6.53 -5.14 -60.11
C PHE A 692 -7.25 -6.37 -60.70
N ILE A 693 -7.59 -6.30 -62.00
CA ILE A 693 -8.15 -7.38 -62.81
C ILE A 693 -7.17 -7.70 -63.94
N ASP A 694 -6.63 -8.93 -63.99
CA ASP A 694 -5.82 -9.36 -65.12
C ASP A 694 -6.72 -9.89 -66.25
N SER A 695 -6.57 -9.31 -67.45
CA SER A 695 -7.20 -9.74 -68.70
C SER A 695 -7.07 -11.24 -69.02
N LYS A 696 -6.10 -11.94 -68.42
CA LYS A 696 -5.87 -13.39 -68.60
C LYS A 696 -6.70 -14.28 -67.69
N GLN A 697 -7.38 -13.74 -66.68
CA GLN A 697 -8.18 -14.51 -65.73
C GLN A 697 -9.62 -14.66 -66.25
N LYS A 698 -10.06 -15.92 -66.45
CA LYS A 698 -11.41 -16.24 -66.93
C LYS A 698 -12.44 -16.14 -65.81
N SER A 699 -13.57 -15.51 -66.14
CA SER A 699 -14.89 -15.57 -65.48
C SER A 699 -14.88 -15.37 -63.96
N PHE A 700 -14.68 -14.13 -63.52
CA PHE A 700 -15.15 -13.70 -62.20
C PHE A 700 -16.61 -13.24 -62.31
N GLU A 701 -17.43 -13.53 -61.30
CA GLU A 701 -18.77 -12.96 -61.23
C GLU A 701 -18.68 -11.44 -61.05
N GLU A 702 -19.53 -10.69 -61.75
CA GLU A 702 -19.56 -9.22 -61.67
C GLU A 702 -19.81 -8.73 -60.22
N TRP A 703 -20.55 -9.53 -59.45
CA TRP A 703 -20.80 -9.28 -58.03
C TRP A 703 -19.53 -9.41 -57.17
N ASP A 704 -18.70 -10.42 -57.40
CA ASP A 704 -17.42 -10.61 -56.69
C ASP A 704 -16.43 -9.47 -57.00
N ILE A 705 -16.35 -9.05 -58.27
CA ILE A 705 -15.52 -7.92 -58.68
C ILE A 705 -15.96 -6.64 -57.94
N LYS A 706 -17.28 -6.41 -57.86
CA LYS A 706 -17.84 -5.23 -57.20
C LYS A 706 -17.56 -5.22 -55.70
N ASN A 707 -17.68 -6.37 -55.03
CA ASN A 707 -17.38 -6.48 -53.60
C ASN A 707 -15.88 -6.37 -53.30
N ALA A 708 -15.03 -7.02 -54.12
CA ALA A 708 -13.58 -6.90 -54.03
C ALA A 708 -13.14 -5.43 -54.20
N ARG A 709 -13.69 -4.73 -55.21
CA ARG A 709 -13.45 -3.31 -55.45
C ARG A 709 -13.87 -2.46 -54.25
N ARG A 710 -15.08 -2.66 -53.73
CA ARG A 710 -15.57 -1.94 -52.54
C ARG A 710 -14.67 -2.16 -51.32
N GLY A 711 -14.20 -3.39 -51.11
CA GLY A 711 -13.29 -3.72 -50.02
C GLY A 711 -11.92 -3.03 -50.17
N ALA A 712 -11.39 -2.95 -51.39
CA ALA A 712 -10.16 -2.23 -51.69
C ALA A 712 -10.33 -0.71 -51.56
N GLU A 713 -11.44 -0.13 -52.03
CA GLU A 713 -11.75 1.30 -51.89
C GLU A 713 -11.87 1.70 -50.41
N ASN A 714 -12.56 0.91 -49.60
CA ASN A 714 -12.62 1.14 -48.15
C ASN A 714 -11.23 1.12 -47.50
N ALA A 715 -10.36 0.17 -47.90
CA ALA A 715 -9.01 0.09 -47.37
C ALA A 715 -8.17 1.31 -47.77
N VAL A 716 -8.32 1.80 -49.01
CA VAL A 716 -7.68 3.02 -49.51
C VAL A 716 -8.08 4.24 -48.67
N GLU A 717 -9.37 4.42 -48.37
CA GLU A 717 -9.83 5.52 -47.51
C GLU A 717 -9.22 5.45 -46.10
N ILE A 718 -9.15 4.25 -45.52
CA ILE A 718 -8.56 4.04 -44.19
C ILE A 718 -7.05 4.34 -44.20
N LEU A 719 -6.32 3.86 -45.21
CA LEU A 719 -4.87 4.08 -45.37
C LEU A 719 -4.55 5.55 -45.58
N GLU A 720 -5.32 6.25 -46.42
CA GLU A 720 -5.16 7.68 -46.67
C GLU A 720 -5.36 8.48 -45.38
N GLY A 721 -6.44 8.21 -44.62
CA GLY A 721 -6.67 8.85 -43.32
C GLY A 721 -5.63 8.51 -42.25
N ALA A 722 -4.95 7.37 -42.36
CA ALA A 722 -3.89 6.93 -41.44
C ALA A 722 -2.49 7.50 -41.81
N GLY A 723 -2.37 8.22 -42.93
CA GLY A 723 -1.12 8.85 -43.39
C GLY A 723 -0.30 8.04 -44.39
N MET A 724 -0.88 7.01 -45.01
CA MET A 724 -0.26 6.18 -46.07
C MET A 724 -0.76 6.58 -47.47
N GLU A 725 -0.63 7.87 -47.81
CA GLU A 725 -1.15 8.42 -49.06
C GLU A 725 -0.55 7.79 -50.32
N TYR A 726 0.73 7.41 -50.28
CA TYR A 726 1.44 6.84 -51.43
C TYR A 726 0.91 5.43 -51.74
N GLU A 727 0.81 4.58 -50.73
CA GLU A 727 0.28 3.23 -50.83
C GLU A 727 -1.20 3.25 -51.23
N ALA A 728 -1.99 4.14 -50.62
CA ALA A 728 -3.39 4.38 -50.98
C ALA A 728 -3.55 4.78 -52.46
N ARG A 729 -2.69 5.69 -52.96
CA ARG A 729 -2.68 6.11 -54.37
C ARG A 729 -2.33 4.96 -55.32
N ASN A 730 -1.36 4.12 -54.95
CA ASN A 730 -0.96 2.97 -55.78
C ASN A 730 -2.10 1.96 -55.93
N ILE A 731 -2.80 1.63 -54.84
CA ILE A 731 -3.97 0.74 -54.89
C ILE A 731 -5.09 1.39 -55.70
N ARG A 732 -5.36 2.69 -55.50
CA ARG A 732 -6.36 3.43 -56.27
C ARG A 732 -6.06 3.41 -57.78
N SER A 733 -4.78 3.49 -58.15
CA SER A 733 -4.35 3.47 -59.56
C SER A 733 -4.45 2.10 -60.23
N SER A 734 -4.48 1.00 -59.46
CA SER A 734 -4.66 -0.35 -60.00
C SER A 734 -6.13 -0.74 -60.17
N LEU A 735 -7.04 -0.05 -59.48
CA LEU A 735 -8.49 -0.22 -59.61
C LEU A 735 -8.97 0.32 -60.98
N PRO A 736 -9.94 -0.35 -61.62
CA PRO A 736 -10.51 0.14 -62.87
C PRO A 736 -11.16 1.51 -62.68
N ILE A 737 -10.84 2.46 -63.57
CA ILE A 737 -11.45 3.79 -63.59
C ILE A 737 -12.94 3.64 -63.87
N GLU A 738 -13.77 4.26 -63.04
CA GLU A 738 -15.19 4.42 -63.33
C GLU A 738 -15.33 5.32 -64.56
N GLU A 739 -15.72 4.76 -65.72
CA GLU A 739 -16.31 5.59 -66.78
C GLU A 739 -17.53 6.25 -66.14
N SER A 740 -17.45 7.57 -65.96
CA SER A 740 -18.55 8.33 -65.37
C SER A 740 -19.83 8.07 -66.15
N ALA A 741 -20.98 8.10 -65.47
CA ALA A 741 -22.30 7.87 -66.09
C ALA A 741 -22.57 8.79 -67.31
N GLU A 742 -21.82 9.89 -67.46
CA GLU A 742 -21.87 10.78 -68.62
C GLU A 742 -21.23 10.17 -69.89
N GLU A 743 -20.19 9.34 -69.77
CA GLU A 743 -19.55 8.67 -70.92
C GLU A 743 -20.34 7.45 -71.40
N GLN A 744 -21.01 6.74 -70.49
CA GLN A 744 -21.94 5.65 -70.85
C GLN A 744 -23.19 6.19 -71.56
N GLN A 745 -23.73 7.34 -71.15
CA GLN A 745 -24.79 8.02 -71.91
C GLN A 745 -24.30 8.49 -73.29
N LEU A 746 -23.05 8.93 -73.42
CA LEU A 746 -22.48 9.33 -74.72
C LEU A 746 -22.22 8.12 -75.64
N GLN A 747 -21.87 6.96 -75.10
CA GLN A 747 -21.68 5.72 -75.87
C GLN A 747 -23.01 5.07 -76.26
N GLU A 748 -24.04 5.10 -75.41
CA GLU A 748 -25.38 4.63 -75.75
C GLU A 748 -26.04 5.52 -76.83
N LEU A 749 -25.83 6.84 -76.79
CA LEU A 749 -26.23 7.76 -77.85
C LEU A 749 -25.52 7.51 -79.20
N ARG A 750 -24.30 6.98 -79.18
CA ARG A 750 -23.56 6.61 -80.40
C ARG A 750 -23.92 5.23 -80.95
N ARG A 751 -24.46 4.32 -80.13
CA ARG A 751 -24.89 2.97 -80.56
C ARG A 751 -26.34 2.92 -81.05
N ALA A 752 -27.16 3.91 -80.72
CA ALA A 752 -28.54 4.02 -81.22
C ALA A 752 -28.63 4.82 -82.55
N ALA A 753 -28.09 4.26 -83.63
CA ALA A 753 -28.42 4.71 -84.98
C ALA A 753 -28.71 3.48 -85.88
N PRO A 754 -29.98 3.08 -86.07
CA PRO A 754 -30.32 2.08 -87.05
C PRO A 754 -30.61 2.72 -88.41
N ALA A 755 -30.04 2.14 -89.45
CA ALA A 755 -30.39 2.37 -90.84
C ALA A 755 -31.87 2.04 -91.08
N ARG A 756 -32.62 2.98 -91.66
CA ARG A 756 -33.96 2.74 -92.21
C ARG A 756 -33.86 2.12 -93.60
N PRO A 757 -34.76 1.19 -93.97
CA PRO A 757 -35.20 1.01 -95.34
C PRO A 757 -36.50 1.79 -95.61
N PHE A 758 -36.63 2.35 -96.82
CA PHE A 758 -37.89 2.90 -97.35
C PHE A 758 -38.83 1.74 -97.78
N PRO A 759 -40.16 1.97 -97.81
CA PRO A 759 -40.77 2.28 -99.11
C PRO A 759 -41.86 3.39 -99.09
N HIS A 760 -42.07 3.93 -100.28
CA HIS A 760 -43.10 4.90 -100.69
C HIS A 760 -44.55 4.42 -100.49
N PHE A 761 -45.50 5.34 -100.25
CA PHE A 761 -46.48 5.82 -101.24
C PHE A 761 -47.33 7.00 -100.70
N HIS A 762 -47.70 7.88 -101.64
CA HIS A 762 -48.50 9.13 -101.61
C HIS A 762 -49.90 8.99 -100.93
N SER A 763 -50.72 10.02 -100.60
CA SER A 763 -50.82 11.47 -100.90
C SER A 763 -51.93 12.11 -100.01
N ARG A 764 -51.67 13.34 -99.50
CA ARG A 764 -52.57 14.51 -99.26
C ARG A 764 -53.87 14.37 -98.39
N PRO A 765 -54.46 15.49 -97.93
CA PRO A 765 -53.91 16.80 -97.54
C PRO A 765 -54.40 17.30 -96.15
N THR A 766 -53.75 18.36 -95.66
CA THR A 766 -54.21 19.37 -94.67
C THR A 766 -55.60 19.97 -95.02
N PRO A 767 -56.34 20.74 -94.16
CA PRO A 767 -55.84 21.76 -93.21
C PRO A 767 -56.71 22.06 -91.95
N GLY A 768 -56.25 23.02 -91.14
CA GLY A 768 -57.07 23.80 -90.18
C GLY A 768 -56.40 23.91 -88.81
N ALA A 769 -55.71 25.00 -88.48
CA ALA A 769 -56.29 26.24 -87.91
C ALA A 769 -56.95 25.95 -86.55
N ASP A 770 -56.78 26.70 -85.46
CA ASP A 770 -56.06 27.89 -85.07
C ASP A 770 -56.46 28.07 -83.58
N ARG A 771 -55.67 28.79 -82.77
CA ARG A 771 -56.09 29.41 -81.49
C ARG A 771 -56.41 28.47 -80.30
N ARG A 772 -56.31 28.87 -79.03
CA ARG A 772 -55.73 29.98 -78.26
C ARG A 772 -56.01 29.59 -76.78
N LEU A 773 -55.08 29.96 -75.90
CA LEU A 773 -55.32 30.55 -74.57
C LEU A 773 -56.30 29.89 -73.58
N SER A 774 -55.77 29.50 -72.42
CA SER A 774 -56.06 30.09 -71.09
C SER A 774 -55.42 29.18 -70.03
N SER A 775 -54.34 29.56 -69.35
CA SER A 775 -54.18 30.53 -68.26
C SER A 775 -54.82 30.12 -66.93
N ARG A 776 -53.97 30.19 -65.88
CA ARG A 776 -54.22 30.22 -64.41
C ARG A 776 -54.26 28.83 -63.75
N GLN A 777 -53.63 28.58 -62.60
CA GLN A 777 -53.05 29.50 -61.61
C GLN A 777 -51.99 28.79 -60.75
N ARG A 778 -51.22 29.60 -60.04
CA ARG A 778 -49.89 29.36 -59.46
C ARG A 778 -49.96 29.50 -57.92
N ARG A 779 -48.97 28.90 -57.23
CA ARG A 779 -48.46 29.14 -55.85
C ARG A 779 -49.11 28.28 -54.76
N ARG A 780 -48.36 27.72 -53.80
CA ARG A 780 -47.21 28.21 -52.97
C ARG A 780 -46.22 27.03 -52.72
N ARG A 781 -44.87 27.05 -52.87
CA ARG A 781 -43.75 27.70 -52.12
C ARG A 781 -43.99 27.72 -50.60
N LEU A 782 -43.14 27.25 -49.69
CA LEU A 782 -41.69 26.97 -49.67
C LEU A 782 -41.40 26.00 -48.50
N HIS A 783 -40.51 25.04 -48.72
CA HIS A 783 -39.29 24.86 -47.94
C HIS A 783 -38.15 24.58 -48.90
#